data_AF-A0A388TEQ8-F1
#
_entry.id   AF-A0A388TEQ8-F1
#
_cell.length_a   1.000
_cell.length_b   1.000
_cell.length_c   1.000
_cell.angle_alpha   90.00
_cell.angle_beta   90.00
_cell.angle_gamma   90.00
#
_symmetry.space_group_name_H-M   'P 1'
#
loop_
_entity.id
_entity.type
_entity.pdbx_description
1 polymer ?
#
loop_
_entity_poly.entity_id
_entity_poly.type
_entity_poly.pdbx_seq_one_letter_code
_entity_poly.pdbx_strand_id
1 'polypeptide(L)'
;ILLRDMPWVSFSDPFKLILSEINKITDLASLHEYVEQYRDTDPVRDIVIDKILATEEYTLAQRQAELELSARWLGQFLPPPAAEDGLRYIEVNGQKILLSALEIHPELEKTVFVGGRSASIEGAEATRAVLYLGQDFYEAIDENNPNRSANLKSLMDNLVDRETGRLKMPERAPETETKTEPPPAQKRLQDALGEEAAQRYTEALERHSAASSAEQTDMPVRPALDNNSARAATQAYIDTLTVPSTENAESKANFESLNTRISELESRYLNMTNGDLLAEIEKTRADFAKNPSSQELTNRAVALEREAYWRQTIDARWTDANKRNEVIPLTRRFRPGVVDLNDMETALKTMTVDDYIMQKADGGNPRDILNGFRLNNRQTLGILVQNAKLVLDAPCGEGKTIILQMAAVLKNWAGQKAVIATSHTGLAQDGLKDVNEMLKFFQLMQPNFKAGYIDFHSPDKVDVVRDSSLIYLTFETFGFQKIQDRAATLSGGKRVFTDLNNLHLFVDEGDLPTTKQSLTPMQLTVTPGKHSDLKKTFCLEIDKIAADMQKNPELYGLQKIDGKLIIAHSATWSAFVNNDLPKLLENAKLTTKVLQPYNRKAGGNGQHLISTEEFRFLAECQLAQSLMVNADIHKLGLDYTIGDHGKSIHILNTYTDEANIGSKYMAEFSYEFFGGLDGAVAAREMHRLVLDPTTKQEKPSLTDNKNLFLHSAEAAESMLVR
;
A
#
# COMPACT_ATOMS: atom_id res chain seq x y z
N ILE A 1 1.83 -32.86 -10.35
CA ILE A 1 1.68 -34.14 -9.60
C ILE A 1 0.20 -34.42 -9.32
N LEU A 2 -0.55 -33.47 -8.72
CA LEU A 2 -1.98 -33.55 -8.40
C LEU A 2 -2.92 -34.06 -9.52
N LEU A 3 -2.64 -33.70 -10.77
CA LEU A 3 -3.47 -34.01 -11.95
C LEU A 3 -3.34 -35.44 -12.47
N ARG A 4 -2.31 -36.19 -12.06
CA ARG A 4 -1.94 -37.46 -12.70
C ARG A 4 -2.89 -38.62 -12.34
N ASP A 5 -3.60 -38.50 -11.21
CA ASP A 5 -4.41 -39.58 -10.62
C ASP A 5 -5.91 -39.24 -10.46
N MET A 6 -6.41 -38.19 -11.13
CA MET A 6 -7.85 -37.89 -11.09
C MET A 6 -8.59 -38.65 -12.20
N PRO A 7 -9.64 -39.44 -11.88
CA PRO A 7 -10.45 -40.10 -12.90
C PRO A 7 -11.11 -39.04 -13.77
N TRP A 8 -11.01 -39.21 -15.08
CA TRP A 8 -11.42 -38.25 -16.11
C TRP A 8 -12.90 -37.87 -16.01
N VAL A 9 -13.20 -36.85 -15.21
CA VAL A 9 -14.43 -36.06 -15.28
C VAL A 9 -14.09 -34.86 -16.14
N SER A 10 -14.87 -34.61 -17.19
CA SER A 10 -14.70 -33.44 -18.07
C SER A 10 -14.51 -32.18 -17.22
N PHE A 11 -13.38 -31.50 -17.37
CA PHE A 11 -13.05 -30.29 -16.60
C PHE A 11 -14.18 -29.26 -16.71
N SER A 12 -15.06 -29.21 -15.69
CA SER A 12 -15.97 -28.11 -15.49
C SER A 12 -15.17 -26.85 -15.15
N ASP A 13 -15.64 -25.68 -15.57
CA ASP A 13 -14.99 -24.38 -15.34
C ASP A 13 -14.49 -24.11 -13.90
N PRO A 14 -15.12 -24.62 -12.82
CA PRO A 14 -14.62 -24.45 -11.45
C PRO A 14 -13.21 -25.02 -11.22
N PHE A 15 -12.87 -26.18 -11.80
CA PHE A 15 -11.56 -26.81 -11.60
C PHE A 15 -10.42 -26.03 -12.27
N LYS A 16 -10.68 -25.42 -13.43
CA LYS A 16 -9.70 -24.54 -14.10
C LYS A 16 -9.43 -23.29 -13.28
N LEU A 17 -10.46 -22.75 -12.62
CA LEU A 17 -10.32 -21.59 -11.75
C LEU A 17 -9.45 -21.93 -10.52
N ILE A 18 -9.75 -23.04 -9.84
CA ILE A 18 -8.98 -23.53 -8.66
C ILE A 18 -7.51 -23.77 -9.02
N LEU A 19 -7.23 -24.41 -10.16
CA LEU A 19 -5.86 -24.63 -10.62
C LEU A 19 -5.14 -23.31 -10.95
N SER A 20 -5.86 -22.31 -11.48
CA SER A 20 -5.28 -20.98 -11.74
C SER A 20 -4.96 -20.21 -10.46
N GLU A 21 -5.69 -20.45 -9.38
CA GLU A 21 -5.42 -19.89 -8.06
C GLU A 21 -4.20 -20.56 -7.43
N ILE A 22 -4.14 -21.90 -7.45
CA ILE A 22 -3.00 -22.66 -6.90
C ILE A 22 -1.70 -22.33 -7.64
N ASN A 23 -1.75 -22.14 -8.97
CA ASN A 23 -0.57 -21.75 -9.75
C ASN A 23 -0.04 -20.33 -9.42
N LYS A 24 -0.79 -19.51 -8.69
CA LYS A 24 -0.35 -18.19 -8.22
C LYS A 24 0.32 -18.25 -6.84
N ILE A 25 0.28 -19.40 -6.17
CA ILE A 25 0.96 -19.61 -4.90
C ILE A 25 2.45 -19.80 -5.20
N THR A 26 3.27 -18.83 -4.79
CA THR A 26 4.71 -18.79 -5.08
C THR A 26 5.60 -19.10 -3.89
N ASP A 27 5.03 -19.18 -2.68
CA ASP A 27 5.76 -19.37 -1.43
C ASP A 27 4.93 -20.19 -0.42
N LEU A 28 5.63 -20.69 0.61
CA LEU A 28 5.07 -21.56 1.65
C LEU A 28 4.02 -20.85 2.52
N ALA A 29 4.19 -19.56 2.81
CA ALA A 29 3.24 -18.80 3.62
C ALA A 29 1.88 -18.66 2.92
N SER A 30 1.90 -18.31 1.64
CA SER A 30 0.72 -18.22 0.78
C SER A 30 0.06 -19.59 0.58
N LEU A 31 0.84 -20.69 0.58
CA LEU A 31 0.30 -22.04 0.50
C LEU A 31 -0.48 -22.42 1.77
N HIS A 32 0.08 -22.10 2.94
CA HIS A 32 -0.60 -22.35 4.21
C HIS A 32 -1.88 -21.51 4.36
N GLU A 33 -1.81 -20.21 4.03
CA GLU A 33 -2.96 -19.31 4.07
C GLU A 33 -4.08 -19.77 3.11
N TYR A 34 -3.71 -20.23 1.91
CA TYR A 34 -4.68 -20.75 0.95
C TYR A 34 -5.42 -21.99 1.50
N VAL A 35 -4.70 -22.94 2.09
CA VAL A 35 -5.34 -24.13 2.66
C VAL A 35 -6.25 -23.76 3.83
N GLU A 36 -5.79 -22.94 4.78
CA GLU A 36 -6.59 -22.52 5.93
C GLU A 36 -7.82 -21.70 5.52
N GLN A 37 -7.73 -20.89 4.46
CA GLN A 37 -8.84 -20.07 3.97
C GLN A 37 -9.96 -20.92 3.34
N TYR A 38 -9.60 -21.99 2.63
CA TYR A 38 -10.55 -22.73 1.80
C TYR A 38 -10.90 -24.12 2.32
N ARG A 39 -10.24 -24.58 3.39
CA ARG A 39 -10.62 -25.80 4.11
C ARG A 39 -12.06 -25.66 4.59
N ASP A 40 -12.88 -26.68 4.36
CA ASP A 40 -14.29 -26.78 4.77
C ASP A 40 -15.27 -25.82 4.04
N THR A 41 -14.88 -25.23 2.91
CA THR A 41 -15.72 -24.23 2.21
C THR A 41 -16.55 -24.79 1.05
N ASP A 42 -16.08 -25.80 0.31
CA ASP A 42 -16.79 -26.41 -0.82
C ASP A 42 -16.28 -27.85 -1.11
N PRO A 43 -17.16 -28.85 -1.30
CA PRO A 43 -16.78 -30.24 -1.56
C PRO A 43 -15.89 -30.48 -2.79
N VAL A 44 -15.87 -29.57 -3.77
CA VAL A 44 -14.94 -29.64 -4.92
C VAL A 44 -13.53 -29.16 -4.53
N ARG A 45 -13.42 -28.18 -3.64
CA ARG A 45 -12.13 -27.69 -3.12
C ARG A 45 -11.54 -28.67 -2.11
N ASP A 46 -12.37 -29.34 -1.32
CA ASP A 46 -11.93 -30.33 -0.33
C ASP A 46 -11.07 -31.44 -0.96
N ILE A 47 -11.44 -31.93 -2.15
CA ILE A 47 -10.65 -32.95 -2.88
C ILE A 47 -9.26 -32.44 -3.26
N VAL A 48 -9.14 -31.15 -3.58
CA VAL A 48 -7.85 -30.54 -3.96
C VAL A 48 -7.02 -30.25 -2.71
N ILE A 49 -7.66 -29.76 -1.66
CA ILE A 49 -7.04 -29.49 -0.36
C ILE A 49 -6.51 -30.78 0.26
N ASP A 50 -7.30 -31.86 0.29
CA ASP A 50 -6.86 -33.17 0.79
C ASP A 50 -5.57 -33.66 0.12
N LYS A 51 -5.42 -33.36 -1.17
CA LYS A 51 -4.19 -33.70 -1.89
C LYS A 51 -3.03 -32.75 -1.62
N ILE A 52 -3.29 -31.47 -1.33
CA ILE A 52 -2.26 -30.50 -0.90
C ILE A 52 -1.78 -30.85 0.51
N LEU A 53 -2.69 -31.19 1.42
CA LEU A 53 -2.40 -31.64 2.79
C LEU A 53 -1.46 -32.85 2.82
N ALA A 54 -1.52 -33.70 1.78
CA ALA A 54 -0.66 -34.88 1.64
C ALA A 54 0.73 -34.60 1.05
N THR A 55 1.07 -33.35 0.70
CA THR A 55 2.39 -33.03 0.13
C THR A 55 3.42 -32.60 1.18
N GLU A 56 4.70 -32.81 0.84
CA GLU A 56 5.83 -32.42 1.69
C GLU A 56 5.94 -30.89 1.80
N GLU A 57 5.61 -30.17 0.73
CA GLU A 57 5.61 -28.71 0.68
C GLU A 57 4.57 -28.10 1.63
N TYR A 58 3.37 -28.68 1.76
CA TYR A 58 2.41 -28.19 2.76
C TYR A 58 2.86 -28.51 4.18
N THR A 59 3.49 -29.67 4.40
CA THR A 59 4.08 -30.00 5.71
C THR A 59 5.15 -28.97 6.12
N LEU A 60 5.96 -28.50 5.16
CA LEU A 60 6.92 -27.43 5.38
C LEU A 60 6.25 -26.07 5.61
N ALA A 61 5.20 -25.76 4.86
CA ALA A 61 4.42 -24.52 5.02
C ALA A 61 3.72 -24.42 6.38
N GLN A 62 3.10 -25.50 6.84
CA GLN A 62 2.47 -25.59 8.16
C GLN A 62 3.51 -25.40 9.26
N ARG A 63 4.66 -26.07 9.16
CA ARG A 63 5.77 -25.92 10.12
C ARG A 63 6.30 -24.49 10.15
N GLN A 64 6.45 -23.84 8.99
CA GLN A 64 6.85 -22.43 8.92
C GLN A 64 5.83 -21.49 9.59
N ALA A 65 4.54 -21.72 9.39
CA ALA A 65 3.49 -20.93 10.04
C ALA A 65 3.49 -21.13 11.56
N GLU A 66 3.67 -22.35 12.05
CA GLU A 66 3.80 -22.68 13.48
C GLU A 66 5.05 -22.05 14.10
N LEU A 67 6.16 -21.99 13.36
CA LEU A 67 7.40 -21.31 13.74
C LEU A 67 7.22 -19.80 13.84
N GLU A 68 6.57 -19.17 12.87
CA GLU A 68 6.26 -17.73 12.90
C GLU A 68 5.29 -17.40 14.03
N LEU A 69 4.31 -18.27 14.30
CA LEU A 69 3.39 -18.14 15.43
C LEU A 69 4.15 -18.25 16.76
N SER A 70 5.08 -19.19 16.87
CA SER A 70 5.94 -19.40 18.04
C SER A 70 6.93 -18.23 18.25
N ALA A 71 7.47 -17.67 17.17
CA ALA A 71 8.32 -16.48 17.19
C ALA A 71 7.53 -15.21 17.56
N ARG A 72 6.28 -15.08 17.11
CA ARG A 72 5.36 -14.03 17.58
C ARG A 72 5.01 -14.22 19.05
N TRP A 73 4.82 -15.46 19.51
CA TRP A 73 4.61 -15.79 20.92
C TRP A 73 5.83 -15.40 21.77
N LEU A 74 7.06 -15.66 21.30
CA LEU A 74 8.30 -15.16 21.90
C LEU A 74 8.38 -13.63 21.90
N GLY A 75 7.95 -12.98 20.80
CA GLY A 75 7.86 -11.52 20.69
C GLY A 75 6.87 -10.89 21.68
N GLN A 76 5.84 -11.61 22.11
CA GLN A 76 4.88 -11.16 23.13
C GLN A 76 5.47 -11.15 24.56
N PHE A 77 6.53 -11.91 24.82
CA PHE A 77 7.30 -11.82 26.08
C PHE A 77 8.31 -10.66 26.10
N LEU A 78 8.53 -9.98 24.97
CA LEU A 78 9.33 -8.77 24.89
C LEU A 78 8.40 -7.54 24.93
N PRO A 79 8.39 -6.74 26.01
CA PRO A 79 7.43 -5.65 26.15
C PRO A 79 7.59 -4.57 25.07
N PRO A 80 6.53 -3.78 24.75
CA PRO A 80 6.52 -2.77 23.68
C PRO A 80 7.56 -1.65 23.90
N PRO A 81 7.84 -0.80 22.87
CA PRO A 81 8.99 0.11 22.83
C PRO A 81 9.12 1.16 23.95
N ALA A 82 8.13 1.28 24.83
CA ALA A 82 8.03 2.34 25.84
C ALA A 82 8.27 1.86 27.28
N ALA A 83 8.58 0.59 27.53
CA ALA A 83 8.86 0.12 28.90
C ALA A 83 10.34 0.38 29.27
N GLU A 84 10.56 1.23 30.27
CA GLU A 84 11.88 1.56 30.84
C GLU A 84 12.58 0.37 31.54
N ASP A 85 11.90 -0.78 31.68
CA ASP A 85 12.41 -1.95 32.38
C ASP A 85 13.17 -2.90 31.44
N GLY A 86 14.47 -2.64 31.27
CA GLY A 86 15.56 -3.65 31.29
C GLY A 86 15.64 -4.80 30.27
N LEU A 87 14.61 -5.11 29.47
CA LEU A 87 14.45 -6.41 28.79
C LEU A 87 14.92 -6.45 27.32
N ARG A 88 15.31 -5.32 26.71
CA ARG A 88 15.69 -5.25 25.28
C ARG A 88 17.19 -5.09 24.99
N TYR A 89 18.04 -5.15 26.02
CA TYR A 89 19.48 -4.96 25.87
C TYR A 89 20.24 -6.26 26.12
N ILE A 90 21.16 -6.58 25.20
CA ILE A 90 22.15 -7.65 25.36
C ILE A 90 23.43 -6.98 25.83
N GLU A 91 24.04 -7.52 26.89
CA GLU A 91 25.30 -7.00 27.41
C GLU A 91 26.47 -7.71 26.71
N VAL A 92 27.22 -6.98 25.89
CA VAL A 92 28.39 -7.50 25.16
C VAL A 92 29.61 -6.74 25.64
N ASN A 93 30.59 -7.45 26.22
CA ASN A 93 31.81 -6.86 26.78
C ASN A 93 31.56 -5.72 27.81
N GLY A 94 30.50 -5.85 28.62
CA GLY A 94 30.12 -4.83 29.61
C GLY A 94 29.32 -3.65 29.05
N GLN A 95 28.92 -3.72 27.78
CA GLN A 95 28.17 -2.66 27.10
C GLN A 95 26.76 -3.13 26.71
N LYS A 96 25.74 -2.29 26.96
CA LYS A 96 24.34 -2.61 26.65
C LYS A 96 24.02 -2.29 25.18
N ILE A 97 23.71 -3.31 24.39
CA ILE A 97 23.38 -3.22 22.96
C ILE A 97 21.92 -3.59 22.75
N LEU A 98 21.18 -2.80 21.96
CA LEU A 98 19.76 -3.02 21.70
C LEU A 98 19.54 -4.23 20.76
N LEU A 99 18.67 -5.17 21.15
CA LEU A 99 18.17 -6.23 20.26
C LEU A 99 17.16 -5.62 19.28
N SER A 100 17.49 -5.67 17.99
CA SER A 100 16.78 -4.94 16.93
C SER A 100 15.90 -5.81 16.04
N ALA A 101 16.21 -7.11 15.93
CA ALA A 101 15.42 -8.07 15.16
C ALA A 101 15.65 -9.51 15.66
N LEU A 102 14.71 -10.40 15.33
CA LEU A 102 14.79 -11.84 15.53
C LEU A 102 14.45 -12.50 14.19
N GLU A 103 15.34 -13.36 13.70
CA GLU A 103 15.27 -13.97 12.36
C GLU A 103 15.51 -15.49 12.47
N ILE A 104 14.82 -16.28 11.64
CA ILE A 104 14.89 -17.76 11.68
C ILE A 104 15.72 -18.24 10.50
N HIS A 105 16.77 -19.01 10.79
CA HIS A 105 17.69 -19.57 9.80
C HIS A 105 17.85 -21.08 10.04
N PRO A 106 16.96 -21.91 9.46
CA PRO A 106 16.97 -23.36 9.65
C PRO A 106 18.30 -24.03 9.28
N GLU A 107 19.09 -23.40 8.41
CA GLU A 107 20.42 -23.83 7.97
C GLU A 107 21.53 -23.67 9.02
N LEU A 108 21.30 -22.92 10.11
CA LEU A 108 22.27 -22.78 11.20
C LEU A 108 22.11 -23.94 12.18
N GLU A 109 23.16 -24.68 12.52
CA GLU A 109 23.08 -25.77 13.51
C GLU A 109 22.68 -25.28 14.92
N LYS A 110 22.96 -24.01 15.26
CA LYS A 110 22.72 -23.43 16.59
C LYS A 110 22.19 -22.01 16.51
N THR A 111 21.40 -21.63 17.51
CA THR A 111 20.91 -20.28 17.72
C THR A 111 22.08 -19.36 18.11
N VAL A 112 22.27 -18.27 17.36
CA VAL A 112 23.43 -17.38 17.48
C VAL A 112 23.05 -15.90 17.46
N PHE A 113 23.80 -15.09 18.21
CA PHE A 113 23.70 -13.64 18.17
C PHE A 113 24.68 -13.06 17.16
N VAL A 114 24.21 -12.15 16.33
CA VAL A 114 25.06 -11.39 15.41
C VAL A 114 24.92 -9.90 15.71
N GLY A 115 26.02 -9.29 16.15
CA GLY A 115 26.11 -7.84 16.32
C GLY A 115 26.43 -7.16 15.01
N GLY A 116 25.58 -6.24 14.56
CA GLY A 116 25.83 -5.42 13.38
C GLY A 116 26.70 -4.21 13.73
N ARG A 117 27.79 -3.99 12.98
CA ARG A 117 28.53 -2.72 13.05
C ARG A 117 27.86 -1.68 12.15
N SER A 118 27.70 -0.45 12.65
CA SER A 118 27.54 0.72 11.79
C SER A 118 28.77 0.81 10.89
N ALA A 119 28.58 0.91 9.57
CA ALA A 119 29.68 1.04 8.62
C ALA A 119 30.35 2.42 8.73
N SER A 120 31.10 2.67 9.81
CA SER A 120 32.18 3.66 9.84
C SER A 120 33.11 3.42 11.03
N ILE A 121 34.42 3.43 10.73
CA ILE A 121 35.57 3.53 11.64
C ILE A 121 35.97 2.22 12.36
N GLU A 122 37.18 1.72 12.04
CA GLU A 122 37.86 0.68 12.82
C GLU A 122 37.96 1.11 14.29
N GLY A 123 37.30 0.36 15.17
CA GLY A 123 37.24 0.61 16.61
C GLY A 123 35.87 1.02 17.16
N ALA A 124 34.83 1.19 16.33
CA ALA A 124 33.50 1.51 16.82
C ALA A 124 32.75 0.27 17.40
N GLU A 125 32.13 0.45 18.56
CA GLU A 125 31.34 -0.56 19.27
C GLU A 125 29.97 -0.81 18.59
N ALA A 126 29.45 -2.04 18.69
CA ALA A 126 28.23 -2.45 18.02
C ALA A 126 26.99 -1.78 18.65
N THR A 127 26.15 -1.14 17.84
CA THR A 127 24.97 -0.39 18.31
C THR A 127 23.65 -1.16 18.17
N ARG A 128 23.65 -2.31 17.49
CA ARG A 128 22.49 -3.19 17.28
C ARG A 128 22.87 -4.66 17.25
N ALA A 129 21.98 -5.51 17.74
CA ALA A 129 22.10 -6.97 17.67
C ALA A 129 20.87 -7.61 17.01
N VAL A 130 21.07 -8.70 16.29
CA VAL A 130 20.03 -9.57 15.73
C VAL A 130 20.22 -10.97 16.31
N LEU A 131 19.13 -11.64 16.69
CA LEU A 131 19.14 -13.03 17.16
C LEU A 131 18.70 -13.94 16.01
N TYR A 132 19.59 -14.83 15.57
CA TYR A 132 19.29 -15.85 14.56
C TYR A 132 18.97 -17.17 15.24
N LEU A 133 17.76 -17.69 15.03
CA LEU A 133 17.31 -18.97 15.56
C LEU A 133 17.70 -20.12 14.60
N GLY A 134 18.44 -21.10 15.12
CA GLY A 134 18.95 -22.25 14.34
C GLY A 134 18.21 -23.57 14.60
N GLN A 135 18.81 -24.67 14.17
CA GLN A 135 18.27 -26.02 14.19
C GLN A 135 18.02 -26.54 15.62
N ASP A 136 18.83 -26.13 16.59
CA ASP A 136 18.64 -26.43 18.02
C ASP A 136 17.31 -25.89 18.59
N PHE A 137 16.88 -24.71 18.14
CA PHE A 137 15.56 -24.17 18.45
C PHE A 137 14.47 -24.98 17.72
N TYR A 138 14.71 -25.31 16.46
CA TYR A 138 13.84 -26.10 15.58
C TYR A 138 13.51 -27.49 16.16
N GLU A 139 14.50 -28.21 16.72
CA GLU A 139 14.33 -29.53 17.32
C GLU A 139 13.66 -29.49 18.71
N ALA A 140 13.77 -28.35 19.41
CA ALA A 140 13.16 -28.15 20.73
C ALA A 140 11.65 -27.91 20.65
N ILE A 141 11.13 -27.48 19.49
CA ILE A 141 9.71 -27.14 19.29
C ILE A 141 8.90 -28.17 18.50
N ASP A 142 9.54 -29.24 17.99
CA ASP A 142 8.87 -30.36 17.32
C ASP A 142 7.77 -30.98 18.21
N GLU A 143 6.56 -31.07 17.66
CA GLU A 143 5.37 -31.56 18.37
C GLU A 143 5.47 -33.04 18.75
N ASN A 144 6.29 -33.81 18.05
CA ASN A 144 6.52 -35.23 18.36
C ASN A 144 7.61 -35.44 19.41
N ASN A 145 8.23 -34.37 19.92
CA ASN A 145 9.27 -34.45 20.94
C ASN A 145 8.66 -34.50 22.35
N PRO A 146 8.69 -35.65 23.05
CA PRO A 146 8.10 -35.77 24.39
C PRO A 146 8.81 -34.89 25.44
N ASN A 147 10.00 -34.37 25.13
CA ASN A 147 10.76 -33.48 26.02
C ASN A 147 10.64 -31.99 25.61
N ARG A 148 9.71 -31.64 24.72
CA ARG A 148 9.50 -30.27 24.18
C ARG A 148 9.54 -29.18 25.25
N SER A 149 8.69 -29.25 26.28
CA SER A 149 8.67 -28.23 27.34
C SER A 149 9.96 -28.19 28.17
N ALA A 150 10.66 -29.31 28.35
CA ALA A 150 11.93 -29.35 29.07
C ALA A 150 13.07 -28.76 28.24
N ASN A 151 13.09 -29.04 26.94
CA ASN A 151 14.10 -28.52 26.00
C ASN A 151 13.91 -27.02 25.74
N LEU A 152 12.67 -26.55 25.52
CA LEU A 152 12.34 -25.13 25.44
C LEU A 152 12.72 -24.40 26.73
N LYS A 153 12.39 -24.97 27.89
CA LYS A 153 12.75 -24.38 29.19
C LYS A 153 14.28 -24.36 29.38
N SER A 154 14.99 -25.41 29.00
CA SER A 154 16.46 -25.46 29.06
C SER A 154 17.11 -24.46 28.10
N LEU A 155 16.58 -24.30 26.89
CA LEU A 155 17.06 -23.34 25.91
C LEU A 155 16.83 -21.90 26.42
N MET A 156 15.65 -21.63 26.99
CA MET A 156 15.32 -20.35 27.61
C MET A 156 16.16 -20.06 28.86
N ASP A 157 16.47 -21.06 29.68
CA ASP A 157 17.33 -20.91 30.86
C ASP A 157 18.80 -20.68 30.49
N ASN A 158 19.22 -21.17 29.33
CA ASN A 158 20.54 -20.93 28.76
C ASN A 158 20.63 -19.58 28.05
N LEU A 159 19.51 -19.11 27.48
CA LEU A 159 19.43 -17.82 26.80
C LEU A 159 19.11 -16.66 27.73
N VAL A 160 18.52 -16.87 28.92
CA VAL A 160 18.10 -15.79 29.84
C VAL A 160 18.65 -16.02 31.25
N ASP A 161 19.28 -15.00 31.81
CA ASP A 161 19.63 -14.91 33.21
C ASP A 161 18.39 -14.66 34.06
N ARG A 162 18.06 -15.62 34.94
CA ARG A 162 16.83 -15.60 35.74
C ARG A 162 16.80 -14.55 36.85
N GLU A 163 17.94 -14.05 37.31
CA GLU A 163 17.98 -13.04 38.38
C GLU A 163 17.80 -11.63 37.82
N THR A 164 18.24 -11.40 36.58
CA THR A 164 18.25 -10.07 35.96
C THR A 164 17.30 -9.93 34.78
N GLY A 165 16.74 -11.03 34.27
CA GLY A 165 15.89 -11.07 33.07
C GLY A 165 16.65 -10.84 31.76
N ARG A 166 17.99 -10.82 31.77
CA ARG A 166 18.83 -10.45 30.62
C ARG A 166 19.23 -11.65 29.77
N LEU A 167 19.50 -11.46 28.47
CA LEU A 167 19.97 -12.55 27.60
C LEU A 167 21.44 -12.94 27.87
N LYS A 168 21.76 -14.23 27.98
CA LYS A 168 23.10 -14.83 28.15
C LYS A 168 23.70 -15.20 26.77
N MET A 169 24.99 -14.93 26.56
CA MET A 169 25.68 -15.34 25.32
C MET A 169 26.19 -16.79 25.40
N PRO A 170 26.10 -17.59 24.31
CA PRO A 170 26.90 -18.80 24.16
C PRO A 170 28.31 -18.48 23.62
N GLU A 171 29.30 -19.32 23.97
CA GLU A 171 30.68 -19.20 23.51
C GLU A 171 30.78 -19.23 21.98
N ARG A 172 31.61 -18.32 21.42
CA ARG A 172 31.84 -18.11 19.99
C ARG A 172 32.25 -19.43 19.29
N ALA A 173 31.65 -19.73 18.13
CA ALA A 173 32.07 -20.85 17.29
C ALA A 173 33.54 -20.67 16.83
N PRO A 174 34.34 -21.75 16.75
CA PRO A 174 35.76 -21.65 16.39
C PRO A 174 35.92 -21.35 14.90
N GLU A 175 36.56 -20.22 14.58
CA GLU A 175 37.07 -19.93 13.24
C GLU A 175 38.25 -20.85 12.93
N THR A 176 38.14 -21.65 11.86
CA THR A 176 39.27 -22.34 11.26
C THR A 176 40.14 -21.34 10.53
N GLU A 177 41.26 -20.90 11.10
CA GLU A 177 42.34 -20.30 10.31
C GLU A 177 43.73 -20.59 10.87
N THR A 178 44.63 -20.84 9.92
CA THR A 178 46.01 -21.28 10.07
C THR A 178 46.91 -20.23 10.75
N LYS A 179 47.71 -20.75 11.69
CA LYS A 179 48.85 -20.15 12.40
C LYS A 179 49.67 -19.12 11.61
N THR A 180 49.86 -17.93 12.21
CA THR A 180 51.19 -17.42 12.61
C THR A 180 51.04 -16.46 13.80
N GLU A 181 51.93 -16.60 14.78
CA GLU A 181 51.90 -16.07 16.15
C GLU A 181 53.17 -15.17 16.38
N PRO A 182 53.43 -14.55 17.55
CA PRO A 182 53.06 -13.20 18.06
C PRO A 182 54.35 -12.37 18.41
N PRO A 183 54.54 -11.52 19.47
CA PRO A 183 53.70 -10.65 20.36
C PRO A 183 54.31 -9.19 20.48
N PRO A 184 54.32 -8.46 21.64
CA PRO A 184 53.30 -7.61 22.29
C PRO A 184 53.76 -6.14 22.56
N ALA A 185 52.87 -5.14 22.64
CA ALA A 185 53.26 -3.75 22.98
C ALA A 185 52.30 -2.92 23.85
N GLN A 186 51.30 -3.50 24.53
CA GLN A 186 50.42 -2.75 25.44
C GLN A 186 50.87 -2.71 26.91
N LYS A 187 51.94 -3.45 27.26
CA LYS A 187 52.61 -3.34 28.57
C LYS A 187 53.74 -2.29 28.58
N ARG A 188 53.80 -1.41 27.58
CA ARG A 188 54.80 -0.33 27.45
C ARG A 188 54.22 1.08 27.33
N LEU A 189 52.89 1.23 27.21
CA LEU A 189 52.25 2.55 27.12
C LEU A 189 51.65 3.04 28.45
N GLN A 190 51.39 2.13 29.40
CA GLN A 190 50.93 2.47 30.75
C GLN A 190 52.03 3.04 31.66
N ASP A 191 53.31 2.85 31.29
CA ASP A 191 54.45 3.36 32.06
C ASP A 191 54.98 4.71 31.55
N ALA A 192 54.35 5.34 30.53
CA ALA A 192 54.99 6.40 29.75
C ALA A 192 54.39 7.83 29.83
N LEU A 193 53.18 8.09 30.35
CA LEU A 193 52.61 9.46 30.36
C LEU A 193 51.81 9.75 31.64
N GLY A 194 52.49 10.31 32.66
CA GLY A 194 51.97 10.61 34.00
C GLY A 194 51.10 11.88 34.15
N GLU A 195 50.80 12.21 35.41
CA GLU A 195 49.80 13.17 35.94
C GLU A 195 49.77 14.59 35.31
N GLU A 196 50.82 15.02 34.63
CA GLU A 196 50.94 16.39 34.10
C GLU A 196 50.05 16.66 32.85
N ALA A 197 49.63 15.60 32.13
CA ALA A 197 48.74 15.73 30.98
C ALA A 197 47.25 15.86 31.37
N ALA A 198 46.86 15.29 32.52
CA ALA A 198 45.50 15.43 33.05
C ALA A 198 45.24 16.85 33.57
N GLN A 199 46.27 17.53 34.08
CA GLN A 199 46.18 18.89 34.60
C GLN A 199 46.03 19.94 33.49
N ARG A 200 46.63 19.71 32.30
CA ARG A 200 46.49 20.61 31.13
C ARG A 200 45.13 20.52 30.43
N TYR A 201 44.42 19.40 30.58
CA TYR A 201 43.07 19.24 30.02
C TYR A 201 42.02 20.01 30.86
N THR A 202 42.19 20.01 32.19
CA THR A 202 41.32 20.76 33.11
C THR A 202 41.50 22.27 32.99
N GLU A 203 42.74 22.77 32.81
CA GLU A 203 43.03 24.19 32.53
C GLU A 203 42.50 24.69 31.16
N ALA A 204 42.30 23.78 30.19
CA ALA A 204 41.72 24.12 28.88
C ALA A 204 40.19 24.22 28.91
N LEU A 205 39.52 23.43 29.77
CA LEU A 205 38.08 23.50 29.98
C LEU A 205 37.65 24.77 30.73
N GLU A 206 38.43 25.22 31.72
CA GLU A 206 38.13 26.42 32.52
C GLU A 206 38.34 27.75 31.74
N ARG A 207 39.19 27.75 30.70
CA ARG A 207 39.34 28.89 29.78
C ARG A 207 38.20 29.03 28.77
N HIS A 208 37.46 27.97 28.50
CA HIS A 208 36.34 28.00 27.54
C HIS A 208 35.00 28.41 28.16
N SER A 209 34.82 28.23 29.47
CA SER A 209 33.60 28.61 30.22
C SER A 209 33.54 30.09 30.62
N ALA A 210 34.65 30.83 30.52
CA ALA A 210 34.71 32.25 30.90
C ALA A 210 34.39 33.24 29.75
N ALA A 211 34.18 32.75 28.52
CA ALA A 211 33.90 33.61 27.36
C ALA A 211 32.41 33.67 26.95
N SER A 212 31.51 32.99 27.69
CA SER A 212 30.08 32.83 27.33
C SER A 212 29.11 33.64 28.20
N SER A 213 29.52 34.78 28.74
CA SER A 213 28.63 35.65 29.52
C SER A 213 28.90 37.13 29.29
N ALA A 214 28.54 37.62 28.11
CA ALA A 214 28.15 39.01 27.87
C ALA A 214 27.12 39.02 26.73
N GLU A 215 25.87 39.31 27.09
CA GLU A 215 24.68 39.29 26.25
C GLU A 215 24.65 40.36 25.15
N GLN A 216 24.01 39.95 24.05
CA GLN A 216 23.07 40.71 23.20
C GLN A 216 23.54 42.01 22.54
N THR A 217 23.77 41.93 21.22
CA THR A 217 23.00 42.66 20.18
C THR A 217 23.32 42.11 18.78
N ASP A 218 22.32 42.19 17.89
CA ASP A 218 22.38 42.01 16.42
C ASP A 218 22.50 40.61 15.78
N MET A 219 21.45 40.26 15.01
CA MET A 219 21.55 39.48 13.76
C MET A 219 22.57 40.15 12.81
N PRO A 220 23.33 39.46 11.93
CA PRO A 220 22.74 38.62 10.86
C PRO A 220 23.60 37.47 10.27
N VAL A 221 22.96 36.72 9.36
CA VAL A 221 23.52 35.83 8.31
C VAL A 221 24.26 34.56 8.76
N ARG A 222 23.62 33.40 8.57
CA ARG A 222 24.31 32.09 8.48
C ARG A 222 25.02 31.96 7.13
N PRO A 223 26.28 31.49 7.07
CA PRO A 223 26.96 31.21 5.81
C PRO A 223 26.42 29.93 5.16
N ALA A 224 26.38 29.94 3.84
CA ALA A 224 25.97 28.84 2.98
C ALA A 224 26.82 27.59 3.24
N LEU A 225 26.14 26.46 3.48
CA LEU A 225 26.74 25.13 3.36
C LEU A 225 27.14 24.92 1.90
N ASP A 226 28.40 24.52 1.69
CA ASP A 226 28.94 24.14 0.39
C ASP A 226 28.14 22.97 -0.21
N ASN A 227 27.37 23.28 -1.26
CA ASN A 227 26.51 22.35 -1.99
C ASN A 227 27.29 21.17 -2.62
N ASN A 228 28.61 21.27 -2.77
CA ASN A 228 29.40 20.19 -3.35
C ASN A 228 29.68 19.07 -2.33
N SER A 229 29.90 19.44 -1.07
CA SER A 229 30.14 18.49 0.02
C SER A 229 28.89 17.67 0.37
N ALA A 230 27.71 18.31 0.39
CA ALA A 230 26.43 17.64 0.61
C ALA A 230 26.02 16.75 -0.58
N ARG A 231 26.32 17.17 -1.82
CA ARG A 231 26.11 16.34 -3.02
C ARG A 231 27.02 15.13 -3.05
N ALA A 232 28.30 15.27 -2.69
CA ALA A 232 29.24 14.17 -2.64
C ALA A 232 28.85 13.12 -1.58
N ALA A 233 28.41 13.56 -0.40
CA ALA A 233 27.92 12.67 0.65
C ALA A 233 26.61 11.97 0.27
N THR A 234 25.70 12.67 -0.42
CA THR A 234 24.45 12.09 -0.92
C THR A 234 24.70 11.10 -2.06
N GLN A 235 25.63 11.41 -2.97
CA GLN A 235 26.01 10.51 -4.06
C GLN A 235 26.71 9.26 -3.53
N ALA A 236 27.61 9.38 -2.56
CA ALA A 236 28.26 8.22 -1.91
C ALA A 236 27.26 7.33 -1.14
N TYR A 237 26.20 7.92 -0.57
CA TYR A 237 25.11 7.18 0.06
C TYR A 237 24.19 6.48 -0.97
N ILE A 238 23.95 7.10 -2.13
CA ILE A 238 23.21 6.48 -3.25
C ILE A 238 24.03 5.35 -3.89
N ASP A 239 25.34 5.55 -4.04
CA ASP A 239 26.28 4.56 -4.60
C ASP A 239 26.48 3.35 -3.67
N THR A 240 26.14 3.47 -2.37
CA THR A 240 26.17 2.37 -1.40
C THR A 240 24.82 1.66 -1.23
N LEU A 241 23.71 2.30 -1.60
CA LEU A 241 22.38 1.68 -1.69
C LEU A 241 22.13 0.99 -3.04
N THR A 242 22.88 1.37 -4.08
CA THR A 242 22.93 0.64 -5.35
C THR A 242 23.89 -0.53 -5.20
N VAL A 243 23.39 -1.66 -4.68
CA VAL A 243 23.96 -2.94 -5.09
C VAL A 243 23.75 -3.01 -6.61
N PRO A 244 24.80 -3.06 -7.44
CA PRO A 244 24.59 -3.46 -8.82
C PRO A 244 24.24 -4.94 -8.75
N SER A 245 22.95 -5.26 -8.61
CA SER A 245 22.50 -6.60 -8.90
C SER A 245 22.95 -6.89 -10.33
N THR A 246 23.51 -8.06 -10.57
CA THR A 246 23.85 -8.54 -11.91
C THR A 246 22.67 -8.40 -12.88
N GLU A 247 21.44 -8.45 -12.35
CA GLU A 247 20.18 -8.18 -13.07
C GLU A 247 20.06 -6.75 -13.64
N ASN A 248 20.56 -5.72 -12.93
CA ASN A 248 20.54 -4.34 -13.43
C ASN A 248 21.53 -4.14 -14.58
N ALA A 249 22.70 -4.79 -14.53
CA ALA A 249 23.68 -4.74 -15.60
C ALA A 249 23.18 -5.46 -16.86
N GLU A 250 22.56 -6.64 -16.69
CA GLU A 250 21.98 -7.41 -17.80
C GLU A 250 20.76 -6.69 -18.41
N SER A 251 19.86 -6.17 -17.58
CA SER A 251 18.70 -5.39 -18.06
C SER A 251 19.16 -4.14 -18.82
N LYS A 252 20.15 -3.42 -18.29
CA LYS A 252 20.74 -2.27 -18.98
C LYS A 252 21.36 -2.67 -20.32
N ALA A 253 22.17 -3.73 -20.37
CA ALA A 253 22.77 -4.21 -21.62
C ALA A 253 21.71 -4.62 -22.64
N ASN A 254 20.64 -5.28 -22.21
CA ASN A 254 19.51 -5.64 -23.05
C ASN A 254 18.82 -4.40 -23.63
N PHE A 255 18.54 -3.38 -22.81
CA PHE A 255 17.93 -2.16 -23.32
C PHE A 255 18.89 -1.32 -24.19
N GLU A 256 20.19 -1.32 -23.91
CA GLU A 256 21.19 -0.69 -24.77
C GLU A 256 21.22 -1.36 -26.15
N SER A 257 21.16 -2.69 -26.20
CA SER A 257 21.02 -3.45 -27.46
C SER A 257 19.74 -3.09 -28.23
N LEU A 258 18.60 -2.96 -27.52
CA LEU A 258 17.35 -2.49 -28.12
C LEU A 258 17.47 -1.07 -28.67
N ASN A 259 18.14 -0.18 -27.94
CA ASN A 259 18.37 1.19 -28.38
C ASN A 259 19.25 1.24 -29.64
N THR A 260 20.30 0.42 -29.74
CA THR A 260 21.08 0.26 -30.98
C THR A 260 20.18 -0.14 -32.15
N ARG A 261 19.27 -1.10 -31.93
CA ARG A 261 18.34 -1.55 -32.96
C ARG A 261 17.37 -0.45 -33.39
N ILE A 262 16.94 0.41 -32.47
CA ILE A 262 16.10 1.58 -32.76
C ILE A 262 16.87 2.59 -33.61
N SER A 263 18.14 2.89 -33.28
CA SER A 263 18.98 3.80 -34.08
C SER A 263 19.25 3.27 -35.50
N GLU A 264 19.42 1.95 -35.66
CA GLU A 264 19.51 1.30 -36.98
C GLU A 264 18.23 1.47 -37.82
N LEU A 265 17.06 1.33 -37.19
CA LEU A 265 15.76 1.50 -37.85
C LEU A 265 15.53 2.97 -38.23
N GLU A 266 15.83 3.89 -37.32
CA GLU A 266 15.72 5.34 -37.56
C GLU A 266 16.53 5.77 -38.77
N SER A 267 17.73 5.21 -38.95
CA SER A 267 18.59 5.50 -40.11
C SER A 267 17.91 5.21 -41.45
N ARG A 268 16.98 4.24 -41.48
CA ARG A 268 16.14 3.95 -42.66
C ARG A 268 15.07 5.02 -42.88
N TYR A 269 14.51 5.55 -41.80
CA TYR A 269 13.42 6.52 -41.81
C TYR A 269 13.89 7.93 -42.18
N LEU A 270 15.14 8.29 -41.89
CA LEU A 270 15.70 9.61 -42.23
C LEU A 270 15.56 9.97 -43.71
N ASN A 271 15.70 8.96 -44.58
CA ASN A 271 15.69 9.12 -46.03
C ASN A 271 14.30 8.88 -46.65
N MET A 272 13.29 8.52 -45.84
CA MET A 272 11.93 8.37 -46.32
C MET A 272 11.31 9.73 -46.65
N THR A 273 10.53 9.77 -47.73
CA THR A 273 9.65 10.91 -47.98
C THR A 273 8.65 11.06 -46.84
N ASN A 274 8.11 12.25 -46.64
CA ASN A 274 7.08 12.46 -45.62
C ASN A 274 5.89 11.50 -45.84
N GLY A 275 5.47 11.26 -47.09
CA GLY A 275 4.40 10.32 -47.43
C GLY A 275 4.72 8.88 -47.07
N ASP A 276 5.95 8.42 -47.32
CA ASP A 276 6.38 7.05 -46.98
C ASP A 276 6.43 6.86 -45.45
N LEU A 277 6.94 7.85 -44.70
CA LEU A 277 6.99 7.80 -43.24
C LEU A 277 5.58 7.74 -42.64
N LEU A 278 4.63 8.54 -43.18
CA LEU A 278 3.23 8.50 -42.78
C LEU A 278 2.61 7.12 -43.03
N ALA A 279 2.88 6.51 -44.19
CA ALA A 279 2.40 5.16 -44.51
C ALA A 279 3.01 4.10 -43.57
N GLU A 280 4.28 4.23 -43.20
CA GLU A 280 4.97 3.32 -42.29
C GLU A 280 4.45 3.46 -40.84
N ILE A 281 4.08 4.66 -40.39
CA ILE A 281 3.38 4.88 -39.11
C ILE A 281 2.03 4.16 -39.10
N GLU A 282 1.20 4.37 -40.13
CA GLU A 282 -0.11 3.73 -40.26
C GLU A 282 -0.01 2.21 -40.26
N LYS A 283 0.93 1.66 -41.04
CA LYS A 283 1.21 0.22 -41.11
C LYS A 283 1.68 -0.32 -39.76
N THR A 284 2.67 0.31 -39.14
CA THR A 284 3.23 -0.15 -37.87
C THR A 284 2.20 -0.10 -36.75
N ARG A 285 1.36 0.94 -36.70
CA ARG A 285 0.25 1.02 -35.75
C ARG A 285 -0.76 -0.11 -35.94
N ALA A 286 -1.15 -0.39 -37.19
CA ALA A 286 -2.09 -1.47 -37.50
C ALA A 286 -1.53 -2.85 -37.17
N ASP A 287 -0.22 -3.07 -37.35
CA ASP A 287 0.46 -4.30 -36.96
C ASP A 287 0.62 -4.40 -35.44
N PHE A 288 0.97 -3.30 -34.76
CA PHE A 288 1.13 -3.24 -33.31
C PHE A 288 -0.19 -3.53 -32.58
N ALA A 289 -1.31 -3.00 -33.06
CA ALA A 289 -2.63 -3.29 -32.50
C ALA A 289 -3.00 -4.78 -32.55
N LYS A 290 -2.44 -5.55 -33.50
CA LYS A 290 -2.64 -7.01 -33.59
C LYS A 290 -1.69 -7.80 -32.69
N ASN A 291 -0.51 -7.26 -32.40
CA ASN A 291 0.51 -7.92 -31.58
C ASN A 291 1.28 -6.92 -30.71
N PRO A 292 0.64 -6.37 -29.65
CA PRO A 292 1.23 -5.32 -28.82
C PRO A 292 2.40 -5.82 -27.95
N SER A 293 2.59 -7.13 -27.85
CA SER A 293 3.73 -7.75 -27.15
C SER A 293 4.99 -7.91 -28.02
N SER A 294 4.92 -7.59 -29.31
CA SER A 294 6.06 -7.77 -30.21
C SER A 294 7.16 -6.73 -29.95
N GLN A 295 8.31 -7.19 -29.48
CA GLN A 295 9.49 -6.33 -29.29
C GLN A 295 9.95 -5.67 -30.60
N GLU A 296 9.82 -6.37 -31.74
CA GLU A 296 10.16 -5.81 -33.05
C GLU A 296 9.24 -4.63 -33.39
N LEU A 297 7.93 -4.77 -33.17
CA LEU A 297 6.97 -3.70 -33.42
C LEU A 297 7.16 -2.54 -32.43
N THR A 298 7.50 -2.82 -31.17
CA THR A 298 7.89 -1.78 -30.19
C THR A 298 9.09 -0.99 -30.68
N ASN A 299 10.17 -1.66 -31.11
CA ASN A 299 11.37 -0.98 -31.61
C ASN A 299 11.08 -0.14 -32.85
N ARG A 300 10.26 -0.67 -33.78
CA ARG A 300 9.82 0.09 -34.97
C ARG A 300 8.99 1.30 -34.59
N ALA A 301 8.05 1.15 -33.66
CA ALA A 301 7.18 2.23 -33.21
C ALA A 301 7.97 3.36 -32.53
N VAL A 302 8.87 3.03 -31.61
CA VAL A 302 9.72 4.02 -30.93
C VAL A 302 10.64 4.74 -31.92
N ALA A 303 11.22 4.03 -32.89
CA ALA A 303 12.03 4.65 -33.95
C ALA A 303 11.21 5.62 -34.82
N LEU A 304 9.95 5.29 -35.11
CA LEU A 304 9.03 6.17 -35.84
C LEU A 304 8.61 7.39 -35.01
N GLU A 305 8.29 7.21 -33.72
CA GLU A 305 7.98 8.31 -32.80
C GLU A 305 9.13 9.31 -32.75
N ARG A 306 10.37 8.81 -32.61
CA ARG A 306 11.59 9.63 -32.55
C ARG A 306 11.78 10.46 -33.81
N GLU A 307 11.67 9.85 -34.99
CA GLU A 307 11.83 10.55 -36.26
C GLU A 307 10.67 11.52 -36.54
N ALA A 308 9.42 11.11 -36.32
CA ALA A 308 8.26 11.96 -36.53
C ALA A 308 8.25 13.16 -35.58
N TYR A 309 8.66 12.98 -34.32
CA TYR A 309 8.82 14.07 -33.36
C TYR A 309 9.89 15.06 -33.81
N TRP A 310 11.03 14.56 -34.32
CA TRP A 310 12.08 15.42 -34.84
C TRP A 310 11.62 16.22 -36.06
N ARG A 311 10.92 15.60 -37.02
CA ARG A 311 10.34 16.31 -38.17
C ARG A 311 9.32 17.37 -37.74
N GLN A 312 8.46 17.04 -36.78
CA GLN A 312 7.45 17.97 -36.27
C GLN A 312 8.08 19.24 -35.68
N THR A 313 9.17 19.08 -34.92
CA THR A 313 9.84 20.18 -34.26
C THR A 313 10.73 21.02 -35.18
N ILE A 314 11.15 20.45 -36.33
CA ILE A 314 11.84 21.20 -37.39
C ILE A 314 10.82 21.97 -38.26
N ASP A 315 9.77 21.31 -38.73
CA ASP A 315 8.78 21.88 -39.64
C ASP A 315 7.39 21.33 -39.36
N ALA A 316 6.57 22.07 -38.61
CA ALA A 316 5.22 21.66 -38.20
C ALA A 316 4.22 21.41 -39.35
N ARG A 317 4.62 21.66 -40.61
CA ARG A 317 3.84 21.44 -41.84
C ARG A 317 4.31 20.23 -42.65
N TRP A 318 5.27 19.44 -42.15
CA TRP A 318 5.85 18.31 -42.90
C TRP A 318 4.81 17.25 -43.33
N THR A 319 3.67 17.19 -42.62
CA THR A 319 2.55 16.30 -42.93
C THR A 319 1.58 16.84 -44.00
N ASP A 320 1.77 18.08 -44.48
CA ASP A 320 0.90 18.71 -45.47
C ASP A 320 0.94 17.94 -46.81
N ALA A 321 -0.20 17.88 -47.52
CA ALA A 321 -0.32 17.12 -48.77
C ALA A 321 0.75 17.50 -49.81
N ASN A 322 1.08 18.79 -49.91
CA ASN A 322 2.07 19.31 -50.86
C ASN A 322 3.52 18.92 -50.51
N LYS A 323 3.79 18.49 -49.28
CA LYS A 323 5.12 18.09 -48.80
C LYS A 323 5.30 16.57 -48.73
N ARG A 324 4.31 15.77 -49.14
CA ARG A 324 4.38 14.31 -49.04
C ARG A 324 5.56 13.71 -49.79
N ASN A 325 5.94 14.27 -50.93
CA ASN A 325 7.06 13.77 -51.73
C ASN A 325 8.41 14.36 -51.29
N GLU A 326 8.44 15.22 -50.28
CA GLU A 326 9.67 15.81 -49.76
C GLU A 326 10.34 14.87 -48.75
N VAL A 327 11.66 14.79 -48.81
CA VAL A 327 12.50 14.29 -47.71
C VAL A 327 13.01 15.53 -46.97
N ILE A 328 12.92 15.58 -45.64
CA ILE A 328 13.58 16.67 -44.89
C ILE A 328 15.10 16.43 -44.98
N PRO A 329 15.83 17.23 -45.77
CA PRO A 329 17.23 16.97 -46.02
C PRO A 329 18.03 17.13 -44.72
N LEU A 330 19.10 16.34 -44.57
CA LEU A 330 19.95 16.38 -43.38
C LEU A 330 20.47 17.81 -43.10
N THR A 331 20.71 18.61 -44.14
CA THR A 331 21.06 20.05 -44.03
C THR A 331 20.13 20.88 -43.13
N ARG A 332 18.84 20.58 -43.13
CA ARG A 332 17.86 21.31 -42.33
C ARG A 332 17.76 20.81 -40.89
N ARG A 333 18.34 19.63 -40.61
CA ARG A 333 18.32 18.97 -39.31
C ARG A 333 19.44 19.45 -38.39
N PHE A 334 20.50 20.01 -38.95
CA PHE A 334 21.62 20.59 -38.22
C PHE A 334 21.62 22.10 -38.36
N ARG A 335 22.15 22.80 -37.36
CA ARG A 335 22.31 24.25 -37.41
C ARG A 335 23.28 24.62 -38.54
N PRO A 336 22.98 25.67 -39.35
CA PRO A 336 23.86 26.08 -40.43
C PRO A 336 25.27 26.39 -39.94
N GLY A 337 26.30 25.89 -40.64
CA GLY A 337 27.70 26.16 -40.33
C GLY A 337 28.32 25.30 -39.23
N VAL A 338 27.56 24.42 -38.58
CA VAL A 338 28.06 23.50 -37.55
C VAL A 338 28.56 22.19 -38.14
N VAL A 339 27.98 21.77 -39.26
CA VAL A 339 28.22 20.47 -39.88
C VAL A 339 28.52 20.62 -41.38
N ASP A 340 29.64 20.06 -41.84
CA ASP A 340 29.91 19.88 -43.27
C ASP A 340 29.13 18.66 -43.78
N LEU A 341 28.34 18.86 -44.84
CA LEU A 341 27.51 17.83 -45.45
C LEU A 341 28.29 16.66 -46.01
N ASN A 342 29.45 16.94 -46.63
CA ASN A 342 30.26 15.90 -47.24
C ASN A 342 30.91 15.02 -46.15
N ASP A 343 31.29 15.64 -45.03
CA ASP A 343 31.80 14.95 -43.84
C ASP A 343 30.70 14.09 -43.21
N MET A 344 29.49 14.64 -43.05
CA MET A 344 28.34 13.92 -42.48
C MET A 344 27.93 12.72 -43.34
N GLU A 345 27.74 12.88 -44.65
CA GLU A 345 27.36 11.76 -45.54
C GLU A 345 28.42 10.66 -45.56
N THR A 346 29.70 11.02 -45.36
CA THR A 346 30.79 10.05 -45.26
C THR A 346 30.77 9.34 -43.91
N ALA A 347 30.61 10.09 -42.81
CA ALA A 347 30.57 9.53 -41.46
C ALA A 347 29.36 8.60 -41.24
N LEU A 348 28.17 8.97 -41.74
CA LEU A 348 26.97 8.15 -41.61
C LEU A 348 27.01 6.83 -42.39
N LYS A 349 28.04 6.59 -43.22
CA LYS A 349 28.30 5.26 -43.80
C LYS A 349 28.95 4.30 -42.82
N THR A 350 29.59 4.79 -41.76
CA THR A 350 30.40 4.00 -40.83
C THR A 350 29.97 4.11 -39.36
N MET A 351 29.08 5.05 -39.01
CA MET A 351 28.55 5.22 -37.66
C MET A 351 27.06 5.60 -37.67
N THR A 352 26.40 5.48 -36.51
CA THR A 352 24.99 5.89 -36.38
C THR A 352 24.86 7.43 -36.33
N VAL A 353 23.65 7.94 -36.60
CA VAL A 353 23.37 9.39 -36.42
C VAL A 353 23.60 9.84 -34.98
N ASP A 354 23.33 8.97 -34.01
CA ASP A 354 23.59 9.26 -32.59
C ASP A 354 25.08 9.44 -32.31
N ASP A 355 25.91 8.52 -32.82
CA ASP A 355 27.37 8.60 -32.67
C ASP A 355 27.91 9.88 -33.32
N TYR A 356 27.40 10.22 -34.50
CA TYR A 356 27.78 11.43 -35.21
C TYR A 356 27.42 12.69 -34.43
N ILE A 357 26.19 12.77 -33.90
CA ILE A 357 25.73 13.90 -33.10
C ILE A 357 26.59 14.08 -31.85
N MET A 358 26.88 12.99 -31.15
CA MET A 358 27.69 13.04 -29.93
C MET A 358 29.15 13.41 -30.23
N GLN A 359 29.69 12.97 -31.37
CA GLN A 359 31.04 13.36 -31.80
C GLN A 359 31.14 14.85 -32.14
N LYS A 360 30.07 15.46 -32.66
CA LYS A 360 30.05 16.87 -33.08
C LYS A 360 29.58 17.85 -32.01
N ALA A 361 28.87 17.38 -30.99
CA ALA A 361 28.45 18.22 -29.88
C ALA A 361 29.63 18.47 -28.93
N ASP A 362 30.32 19.61 -29.10
CA ASP A 362 31.36 20.06 -28.17
C ASP A 362 30.79 20.17 -26.74
N GLY A 363 31.27 19.33 -25.82
CA GLY A 363 30.75 19.25 -24.45
C GLY A 363 29.51 18.36 -24.27
N GLY A 364 29.08 17.62 -25.30
CA GLY A 364 28.09 16.55 -25.18
C GLY A 364 26.63 17.01 -25.14
N ASN A 365 26.31 18.24 -25.54
CA ASN A 365 24.93 18.72 -25.64
C ASN A 365 24.44 18.76 -27.11
N PRO A 366 23.63 17.79 -27.55
CA PRO A 366 23.11 17.71 -28.92
C PRO A 366 22.35 18.96 -29.39
N ARG A 367 21.77 19.73 -28.46
CA ARG A 367 20.98 20.93 -28.80
C ARG A 367 21.81 22.01 -29.48
N ASP A 368 23.12 21.99 -29.29
CA ASP A 368 24.01 23.03 -29.83
C ASP A 368 24.26 22.86 -31.33
N ILE A 369 24.00 21.66 -31.86
CA ILE A 369 24.25 21.33 -33.28
C ILE A 369 22.98 20.98 -34.06
N LEU A 370 21.88 20.66 -33.37
CA LEU A 370 20.62 20.24 -33.99
C LEU A 370 19.63 21.41 -34.16
N ASN A 371 18.83 21.32 -35.23
CA ASN A 371 17.56 22.04 -35.36
C ASN A 371 16.41 21.15 -34.86
N GLY A 372 15.43 21.75 -34.20
CA GLY A 372 14.33 21.03 -33.56
C GLY A 372 14.75 20.25 -32.32
N PHE A 373 13.87 19.37 -31.85
CA PHE A 373 14.11 18.49 -30.71
C PHE A 373 14.05 17.03 -31.16
N ARG A 374 15.14 16.32 -30.91
CA ARG A 374 15.24 14.87 -31.13
C ARG A 374 15.39 14.19 -29.77
N LEU A 375 14.67 13.08 -29.58
CA LEU A 375 14.83 12.28 -28.37
C LEU A 375 16.24 11.69 -28.32
N ASN A 376 16.92 11.83 -27.19
CA ASN A 376 18.22 11.22 -26.99
C ASN A 376 18.09 9.72 -26.64
N ASN A 377 19.20 8.99 -26.65
CA ASN A 377 19.20 7.54 -26.38
C ASN A 377 18.68 7.20 -24.97
N ARG A 378 18.90 8.07 -23.98
CA ARG A 378 18.39 7.88 -22.60
C ARG A 378 16.88 8.03 -22.53
N GLN A 379 16.31 8.95 -23.29
CA GLN A 379 14.87 9.15 -23.41
C GLN A 379 14.22 7.98 -24.14
N THR A 380 14.83 7.51 -25.24
CA THR A 380 14.40 6.29 -25.95
C THR A 380 14.40 5.08 -25.01
N LEU A 381 15.48 4.88 -24.26
CA LEU A 381 15.58 3.88 -23.21
C LEU A 381 14.45 4.02 -22.19
N GLY A 382 14.20 5.24 -21.72
CA GLY A 382 13.12 5.53 -20.79
C GLY A 382 11.74 5.12 -21.32
N ILE A 383 11.47 5.31 -22.61
CA ILE A 383 10.20 4.90 -23.25
C ILE A 383 10.06 3.37 -23.22
N LEU A 384 11.15 2.65 -23.46
CA LEU A 384 11.16 1.18 -23.40
C LEU A 384 10.94 0.66 -21.99
N VAL A 385 11.62 1.24 -21.00
CA VAL A 385 11.50 0.90 -19.57
C VAL A 385 10.05 1.11 -19.10
N GLN A 386 9.44 2.25 -19.44
CA GLN A 386 8.06 2.55 -19.11
C GLN A 386 7.08 1.61 -19.83
N ASN A 387 7.35 1.24 -21.09
CA ASN A 387 6.53 0.25 -21.78
C ASN A 387 6.61 -1.15 -21.17
N ALA A 388 7.77 -1.53 -20.67
CA ALA A 388 8.01 -2.76 -19.91
C ALA A 388 7.39 -2.72 -18.50
N LYS A 389 6.71 -1.63 -18.11
CA LYS A 389 6.09 -1.43 -16.79
C LYS A 389 7.12 -1.41 -15.65
N LEU A 390 8.31 -0.92 -15.93
CA LEU A 390 9.38 -0.77 -14.95
C LEU A 390 9.50 0.68 -14.48
N VAL A 391 10.08 0.87 -13.29
CA VAL A 391 10.38 2.20 -12.76
C VAL A 391 11.62 2.73 -13.49
N LEU A 392 11.49 3.93 -14.07
CA LEU A 392 12.61 4.66 -14.64
C LEU A 392 13.12 5.65 -13.59
N ASP A 393 14.31 5.38 -13.04
CA ASP A 393 15.06 6.39 -12.30
C ASP A 393 15.87 7.25 -13.27
N ALA A 394 15.42 8.48 -13.50
CA ALA A 394 16.06 9.44 -14.38
C ALA A 394 16.27 10.77 -13.66
N PRO A 395 17.48 11.36 -13.73
CA PRO A 395 17.75 12.62 -13.06
C PRO A 395 16.89 13.76 -13.62
N CYS A 396 16.66 14.78 -12.79
CA CYS A 396 15.93 15.97 -13.18
C CYS A 396 16.54 16.62 -14.43
N GLY A 397 15.69 16.98 -15.40
CA GLY A 397 16.12 17.57 -16.67
C GLY A 397 16.30 16.57 -17.82
N GLU A 398 16.24 15.25 -17.58
CA GLU A 398 16.32 14.24 -18.66
C GLU A 398 15.04 14.14 -19.52
N GLY A 399 13.97 14.85 -19.15
CA GLY A 399 12.73 14.90 -19.91
C GLY A 399 11.75 13.75 -19.60
N LYS A 400 11.54 13.44 -18.32
CA LYS A 400 10.56 12.43 -17.87
C LYS A 400 9.17 12.63 -18.49
N THR A 401 8.71 13.88 -18.59
CA THR A 401 7.41 14.24 -19.19
C THR A 401 7.24 13.70 -20.61
N ILE A 402 8.21 13.96 -21.50
CA ILE A 402 8.12 13.51 -22.90
C ILE A 402 8.25 11.99 -23.01
N ILE A 403 9.05 11.36 -22.14
CA ILE A 403 9.18 9.89 -22.06
C ILE A 403 7.82 9.25 -21.78
N LEU A 404 7.10 9.76 -20.77
CA LEU A 404 5.77 9.25 -20.40
C LEU A 404 4.73 9.49 -21.51
N GLN A 405 4.76 10.66 -22.14
CA GLN A 405 3.86 11.00 -23.25
C GLN A 405 4.05 10.08 -24.47
N MET A 406 5.31 9.77 -24.82
CA MET A 406 5.63 8.85 -25.91
C MET A 406 5.26 7.41 -25.54
N ALA A 407 5.59 6.96 -24.34
CA ALA A 407 5.17 5.65 -23.85
C ALA A 407 3.64 5.47 -23.87
N ALA A 408 2.89 6.54 -23.58
CA ALA A 408 1.43 6.54 -23.66
C ALA A 408 0.87 6.32 -25.07
N VAL A 409 1.56 6.78 -26.12
CA VAL A 409 1.16 6.51 -27.52
C VAL A 409 1.16 5.01 -27.80
N LEU A 410 2.20 4.29 -27.39
CA LEU A 410 2.29 2.84 -27.55
C LEU A 410 1.18 2.09 -26.78
N LYS A 411 0.79 2.59 -25.60
CA LYS A 411 -0.36 2.03 -24.85
C LYS A 411 -1.68 2.27 -25.57
N ASN A 412 -1.85 3.44 -26.18
CA ASN A 412 -3.00 3.73 -27.03
C ASN A 412 -3.06 2.80 -28.27
N TRP A 413 -1.91 2.48 -28.88
CA TRP A 413 -1.85 1.52 -29.98
C TRP A 413 -2.20 0.09 -29.55
N ALA A 414 -1.92 -0.28 -28.30
CA ALA A 414 -2.38 -1.52 -27.69
C ALA A 414 -3.87 -1.52 -27.30
N GLY A 415 -4.61 -0.45 -27.57
CA GLY A 415 -6.03 -0.29 -27.22
C GLY A 415 -6.28 0.17 -25.77
N GLN A 416 -5.23 0.44 -25.00
CA GLN A 416 -5.31 0.91 -23.63
C GLN A 416 -5.45 2.42 -23.55
N LYS A 417 -6.20 2.93 -22.56
CA LYS A 417 -6.20 4.35 -22.20
C LYS A 417 -5.01 4.64 -21.30
N ALA A 418 -4.24 5.67 -21.63
CA ALA A 418 -3.12 6.09 -20.80
C ALA A 418 -3.55 7.16 -19.78
N VAL A 419 -3.08 7.01 -18.54
CA VAL A 419 -3.19 8.00 -17.48
C VAL A 419 -1.80 8.35 -16.99
N ILE A 420 -1.47 9.64 -16.94
CA ILE A 420 -0.27 10.14 -16.28
C ILE A 420 -0.71 10.82 -14.99
N ALA A 421 -0.35 10.21 -13.86
CA ALA A 421 -0.55 10.81 -12.55
C ALA A 421 0.71 11.58 -12.12
N THR A 422 0.50 12.78 -11.61
CA THR A 422 1.56 13.67 -11.12
C THR A 422 1.31 14.10 -9.67
N SER A 423 2.30 14.77 -9.07
CA SER A 423 2.25 15.16 -7.66
C SER A 423 1.27 16.28 -7.34
N HIS A 424 0.98 17.17 -8.29
CA HIS A 424 0.06 18.28 -8.08
C HIS A 424 -0.55 18.81 -9.38
N THR A 425 -1.63 19.58 -9.25
CA THR A 425 -2.45 20.08 -10.36
C THR A 425 -1.65 20.88 -11.38
N GLY A 426 -0.74 21.77 -10.94
CA GLY A 426 0.14 22.53 -11.84
C GLY A 426 0.92 21.64 -12.82
N LEU A 427 1.59 20.58 -12.34
CA LEU A 427 2.34 19.67 -13.23
C LEU A 427 1.44 18.87 -14.17
N ALA A 428 0.25 18.46 -13.70
CA ALA A 428 -0.74 17.81 -14.57
C ALA A 428 -1.21 18.74 -15.71
N GLN A 429 -1.43 20.02 -15.40
CA GLN A 429 -1.84 21.03 -16.37
C GLN A 429 -0.71 21.43 -17.33
N ASP A 430 0.52 21.56 -16.84
CA ASP A 430 1.70 21.82 -17.67
C ASP A 430 1.95 20.64 -18.63
N GLY A 431 1.86 19.40 -18.14
CA GLY A 431 1.95 18.21 -19.00
C GLY A 431 0.86 18.18 -20.07
N LEU A 432 -0.38 18.55 -19.74
CA LEU A 432 -1.46 18.68 -20.71
C LEU A 432 -1.17 19.80 -21.74
N LYS A 433 -0.63 20.93 -21.30
CA LYS A 433 -0.25 22.05 -22.17
C LYS A 433 0.82 21.62 -23.17
N ASP A 434 1.86 20.93 -22.73
CA ASP A 434 2.94 20.42 -23.58
C ASP A 434 2.38 19.49 -24.67
N VAL A 435 1.46 18.59 -24.31
CA VAL A 435 0.79 17.71 -25.28
C VAL A 435 -0.05 18.49 -26.29
N ASN A 436 -0.75 19.53 -25.84
CA ASN A 436 -1.57 20.36 -26.71
C ASN A 436 -0.74 21.21 -27.68
N GLU A 437 0.44 21.69 -27.26
CA GLU A 437 1.40 22.38 -28.14
C GLU A 437 1.91 21.42 -29.24
N MET A 438 2.02 20.13 -28.94
CA MET A 438 2.42 19.08 -29.86
C MET A 438 1.24 18.24 -30.40
N LEU A 439 0.01 18.76 -30.35
CA LEU A 439 -1.21 17.99 -30.67
C LEU A 439 -1.16 17.36 -32.07
N LYS A 440 -0.60 18.07 -33.06
CA LYS A 440 -0.45 17.54 -34.43
C LYS A 440 0.41 16.28 -34.49
N PHE A 441 1.48 16.22 -33.69
CA PHE A 441 2.31 15.02 -33.59
C PHE A 441 1.52 13.87 -32.95
N PHE A 442 0.83 14.10 -31.84
CA PHE A 442 0.06 13.05 -31.20
C PHE A 442 -1.10 12.54 -32.06
N GLN A 443 -1.77 13.43 -32.79
CA GLN A 443 -2.83 13.07 -33.75
C GLN A 443 -2.29 12.31 -34.96
N LEU A 444 -1.05 12.58 -35.36
CA LEU A 444 -0.36 11.80 -36.37
C LEU A 444 -0.11 10.37 -35.85
N MET A 445 0.42 10.22 -34.64
CA MET A 445 0.71 8.90 -34.10
C MET A 445 -0.57 8.12 -33.78
N GLN A 446 -1.59 8.78 -33.24
CA GLN A 446 -2.89 8.20 -32.90
C GLN A 446 -4.02 9.05 -33.47
N PRO A 447 -4.79 8.57 -34.47
CA PRO A 447 -5.89 9.32 -35.03
C PRO A 447 -6.95 9.58 -33.97
N ASN A 448 -7.52 10.78 -33.99
CA ASN A 448 -8.46 11.26 -32.97
C ASN A 448 -7.87 11.39 -31.55
N PHE A 449 -6.54 11.47 -31.42
CA PHE A 449 -5.91 11.70 -30.14
C PHE A 449 -6.48 12.96 -29.45
N LYS A 450 -6.86 12.79 -28.20
CA LYS A 450 -7.27 13.87 -27.30
C LYS A 450 -6.59 13.67 -25.95
N ALA A 451 -5.99 14.73 -25.43
CA ALA A 451 -5.53 14.78 -24.05
C ALA A 451 -6.57 15.47 -23.18
N GLY A 452 -6.79 14.96 -21.98
CA GLY A 452 -7.71 15.53 -21.00
C GLY A 452 -7.05 15.72 -19.65
N TYR A 453 -7.62 16.60 -18.84
CA TYR A 453 -7.24 16.77 -17.43
C TYR A 453 -8.46 16.49 -16.55
N ILE A 454 -8.25 15.71 -15.49
CA ILE A 454 -9.26 15.46 -14.47
C ILE A 454 -8.81 16.14 -13.18
N ASP A 455 -9.63 17.09 -12.74
CA ASP A 455 -9.63 17.60 -11.37
C ASP A 455 -10.62 16.79 -10.54
N PHE A 456 -10.26 16.47 -9.30
CA PHE A 456 -11.15 15.85 -8.33
C PHE A 456 -12.46 16.64 -8.12
N HIS A 457 -12.47 17.95 -8.32
CA HIS A 457 -13.68 18.76 -8.17
C HIS A 457 -14.46 19.01 -9.47
N SER A 458 -13.97 18.52 -10.61
CA SER A 458 -14.62 18.77 -11.90
C SER A 458 -15.91 17.94 -12.05
N PRO A 459 -17.02 18.51 -12.56
CA PRO A 459 -18.24 17.76 -12.86
C PRO A 459 -18.14 16.90 -14.13
N ASP A 460 -17.24 17.22 -15.05
CA ASP A 460 -17.22 16.65 -16.42
C ASP A 460 -16.29 15.43 -16.55
N LYS A 461 -15.84 14.83 -15.44
CA LYS A 461 -14.80 13.79 -15.42
C LYS A 461 -15.13 12.59 -16.31
N VAL A 462 -16.41 12.21 -16.34
CA VAL A 462 -16.88 11.05 -17.12
C VAL A 462 -16.66 11.27 -18.62
N ASP A 463 -16.96 12.47 -19.11
CA ASP A 463 -16.79 12.80 -20.52
C ASP A 463 -15.31 12.91 -20.88
N VAL A 464 -14.49 13.49 -19.99
CA VAL A 464 -13.03 13.51 -20.15
C VAL A 464 -12.45 12.09 -20.23
N VAL A 465 -12.79 11.19 -19.30
CA VAL A 465 -12.31 9.80 -19.34
C VAL A 465 -12.77 9.09 -20.61
N ARG A 466 -14.01 9.30 -21.03
CA ARG A 466 -14.56 8.65 -22.23
C ARG A 466 -13.83 9.10 -23.49
N ASP A 467 -13.65 10.41 -23.66
CA ASP A 467 -13.27 11.01 -24.93
C ASP A 467 -11.75 11.18 -25.09
N SER A 468 -10.97 11.12 -24.01
CA SER A 468 -9.51 11.26 -24.04
C SER A 468 -8.77 9.94 -24.26
N SER A 469 -7.67 10.00 -25.01
CA SER A 469 -6.68 8.93 -25.18
C SER A 469 -5.62 8.97 -24.07
N LEU A 470 -5.24 10.18 -23.66
CA LEU A 470 -4.30 10.44 -22.57
C LEU A 470 -4.99 11.32 -21.52
N ILE A 471 -4.88 10.94 -20.25
CA ILE A 471 -5.50 11.67 -19.14
C ILE A 471 -4.42 12.10 -18.16
N TYR A 472 -4.36 13.38 -17.84
CA TYR A 472 -3.57 13.94 -16.76
C TYR A 472 -4.43 14.11 -15.51
N LEU A 473 -3.87 13.77 -14.35
CA LEU A 473 -4.50 13.96 -13.04
C LEU A 473 -3.45 13.91 -11.93
N THR A 474 -3.84 14.20 -10.69
CA THR A 474 -2.95 14.05 -9.53
C THR A 474 -3.09 12.68 -8.89
N PHE A 475 -2.10 12.21 -8.13
CA PHE A 475 -2.21 10.95 -7.35
C PHE A 475 -3.45 10.95 -6.46
N GLU A 476 -3.69 12.08 -5.79
CA GLU A 476 -4.85 12.32 -4.95
C GLU A 476 -6.16 12.16 -5.73
N THR A 477 -6.25 12.81 -6.90
CA THR A 477 -7.44 12.73 -7.76
C THR A 477 -7.69 11.29 -8.20
N PHE A 478 -6.65 10.55 -8.59
CA PHE A 478 -6.78 9.15 -8.98
C PHE A 478 -7.31 8.28 -7.85
N GLY A 479 -6.71 8.38 -6.66
CA GLY A 479 -7.06 7.52 -5.54
C GLY A 479 -8.43 7.82 -4.96
N PHE A 480 -8.78 9.10 -4.77
CA PHE A 480 -10.14 9.45 -4.33
C PHE A 480 -11.20 9.12 -5.37
N GLN A 481 -10.90 9.27 -6.67
CA GLN A 481 -11.86 8.85 -7.71
C GLN A 481 -12.08 7.34 -7.69
N LYS A 482 -11.05 6.52 -7.43
CA LYS A 482 -11.22 5.08 -7.24
C LYS A 482 -12.12 4.75 -6.05
N ILE A 483 -11.98 5.46 -4.93
CA ILE A 483 -12.86 5.29 -3.77
C ILE A 483 -14.31 5.69 -4.14
N GLN A 484 -14.48 6.81 -4.82
CA GLN A 484 -15.80 7.27 -5.30
C GLN A 484 -16.44 6.29 -6.30
N ASP A 485 -15.67 5.70 -7.21
CA ASP A 485 -16.19 4.74 -8.19
C ASP A 485 -16.66 3.44 -7.52
N ARG A 486 -15.99 3.01 -6.44
CA ARG A 486 -16.47 1.89 -5.60
C ARG A 486 -17.78 2.25 -4.91
N ALA A 487 -17.85 3.44 -4.28
CA ALA A 487 -19.08 3.91 -3.64
C ALA A 487 -20.23 4.07 -4.64
N ALA A 488 -19.96 4.58 -5.83
CA ALA A 488 -20.92 4.69 -6.93
C ALA A 488 -21.42 3.31 -7.37
N THR A 489 -20.55 2.31 -7.46
CA THR A 489 -20.97 0.94 -7.80
C THR A 489 -21.97 0.39 -6.78
N LEU A 490 -21.70 0.60 -5.48
CA LEU A 490 -22.57 0.14 -4.40
C LEU A 490 -23.93 0.85 -4.38
N SER A 491 -23.97 2.14 -4.75
CA SER A 491 -25.20 2.94 -4.79
C SER A 491 -25.95 2.89 -6.12
N GLY A 492 -25.50 2.08 -7.09
CA GLY A 492 -26.05 2.05 -8.45
C GLY A 492 -25.76 3.32 -9.27
N GLY A 493 -24.82 4.14 -8.81
CA GLY A 493 -24.30 5.31 -9.50
C GLY A 493 -23.34 4.98 -10.66
N LYS A 494 -23.01 6.01 -11.44
CA LYS A 494 -22.12 5.89 -12.60
C LYS A 494 -20.65 6.06 -12.18
N ARG A 495 -19.82 5.08 -12.53
CA ARG A 495 -18.35 5.17 -12.37
C ARG A 495 -17.73 6.12 -13.39
N VAL A 496 -16.67 6.81 -12.98
CA VAL A 496 -15.77 7.57 -13.86
C VAL A 496 -14.81 6.61 -14.56
N PHE A 497 -14.09 5.78 -13.82
CA PHE A 497 -13.26 4.72 -14.37
C PHE A 497 -14.07 3.42 -14.50
N THR A 498 -14.55 3.14 -15.71
CA THR A 498 -15.44 2.00 -15.98
C THR A 498 -14.70 0.70 -16.30
N ASP A 499 -13.49 0.78 -16.86
CA ASP A 499 -12.65 -0.35 -17.26
C ASP A 499 -11.21 -0.13 -16.79
N LEU A 500 -10.92 -0.58 -15.56
CA LEU A 500 -9.58 -0.48 -14.98
C LEU A 500 -8.56 -1.40 -15.66
N ASN A 501 -9.01 -2.48 -16.31
CA ASN A 501 -8.12 -3.42 -16.99
C ASN A 501 -7.58 -2.83 -18.29
N ASN A 502 -8.34 -1.93 -18.92
CA ASN A 502 -7.93 -1.22 -20.11
C ASN A 502 -7.23 0.13 -19.82
N LEU A 503 -6.90 0.41 -18.56
CA LEU A 503 -6.23 1.63 -18.14
C LEU A 503 -4.76 1.36 -17.81
N HIS A 504 -3.87 2.12 -18.42
CA HIS A 504 -2.44 2.10 -18.13
C HIS A 504 -2.07 3.34 -17.31
N LEU A 505 -1.57 3.14 -16.09
CA LEU A 505 -1.16 4.24 -15.21
C LEU A 505 0.35 4.41 -15.26
N PHE A 506 0.78 5.60 -15.69
CA PHE A 506 2.12 6.12 -15.51
C PHE A 506 2.14 7.00 -14.27
N VAL A 507 3.14 6.81 -13.42
CA VAL A 507 3.32 7.57 -12.19
C VAL A 507 4.59 8.40 -12.36
N ASP A 508 4.43 9.70 -12.57
CA ASP A 508 5.56 10.63 -12.52
C ASP A 508 6.02 10.80 -11.06
N GLU A 509 7.27 11.19 -10.80
CA GLU A 509 7.84 11.28 -9.45
C GLU A 509 7.48 10.09 -8.56
N GLY A 510 7.73 8.88 -9.06
CA GLY A 510 7.19 7.62 -8.51
C GLY A 510 7.47 7.39 -7.03
N ASP A 511 8.59 7.90 -6.49
CA ASP A 511 8.93 7.82 -5.06
C ASP A 511 7.94 8.59 -4.17
N LEU A 512 7.35 9.67 -4.68
CA LEU A 512 6.45 10.52 -3.91
C LEU A 512 5.16 9.77 -3.52
N PRO A 513 4.35 9.22 -4.44
CA PRO A 513 3.15 8.49 -4.07
C PRO A 513 3.43 7.13 -3.45
N THR A 514 4.50 6.43 -3.84
CA THR A 514 4.74 5.05 -3.34
C THR A 514 5.46 5.02 -2.01
N THR A 515 6.24 6.05 -1.65
CA THR A 515 7.09 6.04 -0.46
C THR A 515 6.73 7.15 0.52
N LYS A 516 6.52 8.38 0.03
CA LYS A 516 6.32 9.55 0.92
C LYS A 516 4.86 9.76 1.30
N GLN A 517 3.95 9.73 0.32
CA GLN A 517 2.52 9.96 0.52
C GLN A 517 1.75 8.67 0.88
N SER A 518 2.33 7.50 0.60
CA SER A 518 1.74 6.20 0.97
C SER A 518 1.66 5.98 2.49
N LEU A 519 2.41 6.75 3.28
CA LEU A 519 2.35 6.74 4.74
C LEU A 519 1.00 7.22 5.28
N THR A 520 0.22 7.94 4.46
CA THR A 520 -1.11 8.44 4.83
C THR A 520 -2.17 7.81 3.93
N PRO A 521 -3.10 7.02 4.49
CA PRO A 521 -4.16 6.42 3.69
C PRO A 521 -5.08 7.49 3.12
N MET A 522 -5.55 7.29 1.89
CA MET A 522 -6.63 8.10 1.34
C MET A 522 -7.95 7.66 1.97
N GLN A 523 -8.56 8.55 2.74
CA GLN A 523 -9.78 8.28 3.48
C GLN A 523 -10.88 9.25 3.05
N LEU A 524 -12.01 8.70 2.61
CA LEU A 524 -13.21 9.47 2.36
C LEU A 524 -14.07 9.44 3.62
N THR A 525 -13.89 10.44 4.47
CA THR A 525 -14.68 10.58 5.70
C THR A 525 -16.03 11.16 5.33
N VAL A 526 -17.09 10.38 5.51
CA VAL A 526 -18.45 10.89 5.44
C VAL A 526 -18.78 11.43 6.83
N THR A 527 -19.08 12.74 6.92
CA THR A 527 -19.55 13.30 8.18
C THR A 527 -20.78 12.52 8.62
N PRO A 528 -20.81 11.93 9.83
CA PRO A 528 -21.98 11.24 10.32
C PRO A 528 -23.17 12.20 10.19
N GLY A 529 -24.17 11.83 9.41
CA GLY A 529 -25.31 12.71 9.18
C GLY A 529 -25.98 13.09 10.50
N LYS A 530 -26.83 14.13 10.47
CA LYS A 530 -27.68 14.60 11.60
C LYS A 530 -28.75 13.57 12.03
N HIS A 531 -28.43 12.28 12.01
CA HIS A 531 -29.32 11.14 12.20
C HIS A 531 -29.05 10.40 13.52
N SER A 532 -28.13 10.87 14.36
CA SER A 532 -27.90 10.32 15.72
C SER A 532 -29.19 10.27 16.55
N ASP A 533 -30.08 11.26 16.39
CA ASP A 533 -31.40 11.27 17.03
C ASP A 533 -32.35 10.19 16.46
N LEU A 534 -32.25 9.88 15.16
CA LEU A 534 -33.03 8.80 14.53
C LEU A 534 -32.52 7.43 14.99
N LYS A 535 -31.19 7.25 15.04
CA LYS A 535 -30.53 6.04 15.58
C LYS A 535 -30.97 5.78 17.01
N LYS A 536 -30.87 6.80 17.87
CA LYS A 536 -31.30 6.74 19.26
C LYS A 536 -32.77 6.36 19.37
N THR A 537 -33.64 7.02 18.61
CA THR A 537 -35.09 6.72 18.61
C THR A 537 -35.36 5.29 18.17
N PHE A 538 -34.69 4.83 17.10
CA PHE A 538 -34.83 3.48 16.58
C PHE A 538 -34.42 2.43 17.61
N CYS A 539 -33.20 2.54 18.17
CA CYS A 539 -32.69 1.58 19.16
C CYS A 539 -33.54 1.56 20.44
N LEU A 540 -33.96 2.71 20.96
CA LEU A 540 -34.78 2.79 22.18
C LEU A 540 -36.16 2.18 21.99
N GLU A 541 -36.85 2.44 20.89
CA GLU A 541 -38.18 1.86 20.67
C GLU A 541 -38.12 0.34 20.39
N ILE A 542 -37.10 -0.13 19.67
CA ILE A 542 -36.89 -1.57 19.48
C ILE A 542 -36.53 -2.27 20.80
N ASP A 543 -35.72 -1.65 21.64
CA ASP A 543 -35.38 -2.19 22.97
C ASP A 543 -36.61 -2.32 23.88
N LYS A 544 -37.56 -1.37 23.82
CA LYS A 544 -38.85 -1.50 24.54
C LYS A 544 -39.63 -2.73 24.07
N ILE A 545 -39.70 -2.94 22.76
CA ILE A 545 -40.37 -4.13 22.19
C ILE A 545 -39.68 -5.40 22.69
N ALA A 546 -38.35 -5.45 22.67
CA ALA A 546 -37.57 -6.57 23.18
C ALA A 546 -37.85 -6.84 24.67
N ALA A 547 -37.82 -5.80 25.52
CA ALA A 547 -38.08 -5.91 26.95
C ALA A 547 -39.51 -6.39 27.25
N ASP A 548 -40.51 -5.97 26.46
CA ASP A 548 -41.88 -6.46 26.59
C ASP A 548 -42.02 -7.92 26.14
N MET A 549 -41.34 -8.32 25.06
CA MET A 549 -41.34 -9.71 24.59
C MET A 549 -40.73 -10.67 25.63
N GLN A 550 -39.70 -10.24 26.35
CA GLN A 550 -39.06 -11.06 27.39
C GLN A 550 -39.92 -11.30 28.62
N LYS A 551 -40.99 -10.53 28.84
CA LYS A 551 -41.96 -10.82 29.88
C LYS A 551 -42.74 -12.11 29.57
N ASN A 552 -42.82 -12.51 28.30
CA ASN A 552 -43.52 -13.71 27.83
C ASN A 552 -42.75 -14.41 26.70
N PRO A 553 -41.55 -14.97 26.96
CA PRO A 553 -40.63 -15.45 25.92
C PRO A 553 -41.19 -16.62 25.10
N GLU A 554 -42.04 -17.45 25.72
CA GLU A 554 -42.68 -18.61 25.08
C GLU A 554 -43.60 -18.21 23.92
N LEU A 555 -44.27 -17.05 24.01
CA LEU A 555 -45.17 -16.54 22.94
C LEU A 555 -44.43 -16.25 21.64
N TYR A 556 -43.11 -16.04 21.72
CA TYR A 556 -42.26 -15.65 20.60
C TYR A 556 -41.28 -16.76 20.20
N GLY A 557 -41.41 -17.96 20.79
CA GLY A 557 -40.53 -19.09 20.52
C GLY A 557 -39.08 -18.87 20.96
N LEU A 558 -38.86 -18.04 21.99
CA LEU A 558 -37.53 -17.75 22.53
C LEU A 558 -37.20 -18.71 23.68
N GLN A 559 -36.04 -19.35 23.61
CA GLN A 559 -35.53 -20.21 24.68
C GLN A 559 -34.10 -19.82 25.06
N LYS A 560 -33.81 -19.79 26.35
CA LYS A 560 -32.45 -19.60 26.86
C LYS A 560 -31.81 -20.97 27.08
N ILE A 561 -30.71 -21.26 26.38
CA ILE A 561 -29.94 -22.51 26.49
C ILE A 561 -28.47 -22.14 26.65
N ASP A 562 -27.83 -22.58 27.74
CA ASP A 562 -26.38 -22.38 28.01
C ASP A 562 -25.88 -20.95 27.81
N GLY A 563 -26.62 -19.96 28.33
CA GLY A 563 -26.26 -18.55 28.20
C GLY A 563 -26.47 -17.96 26.80
N LYS A 564 -27.05 -18.72 25.87
CA LYS A 564 -27.48 -18.26 24.54
C LYS A 564 -28.99 -18.11 24.49
N LEU A 565 -29.48 -17.11 23.75
CA LEU A 565 -30.89 -16.99 23.38
C LEU A 565 -31.05 -17.63 22.00
N ILE A 566 -31.89 -18.65 21.92
CA ILE A 566 -32.14 -19.41 20.70
C ILE A 566 -33.61 -19.23 20.32
N ILE A 567 -33.85 -19.05 19.03
CA ILE A 567 -35.18 -19.15 18.44
C ILE A 567 -35.51 -20.65 18.35
N ALA A 568 -36.23 -21.18 19.33
CA ALA A 568 -36.56 -22.59 19.43
C ALA A 568 -37.57 -23.05 18.37
N HIS A 569 -38.39 -22.12 17.86
CA HIS A 569 -39.39 -22.40 16.84
C HIS A 569 -39.33 -21.38 15.69
N SER A 570 -38.59 -21.72 14.63
CA SER A 570 -38.43 -20.87 13.45
C SER A 570 -39.76 -20.46 12.81
N ALA A 571 -40.75 -21.37 12.76
CA ALA A 571 -42.09 -21.06 12.25
C ALA A 571 -42.81 -19.99 13.10
N THR A 572 -42.66 -20.03 14.42
CA THR A 572 -43.24 -19.03 15.34
C THR A 572 -42.56 -17.67 15.17
N TRP A 573 -41.23 -17.64 15.04
CA TRP A 573 -40.49 -16.42 14.76
C TRP A 573 -40.84 -15.81 13.40
N SER A 574 -40.84 -16.63 12.33
CA SER A 574 -41.24 -16.18 11.00
C SER A 574 -42.69 -15.69 10.97
N ALA A 575 -43.61 -16.33 11.72
CA ALA A 575 -44.98 -15.85 11.84
C ALA A 575 -45.04 -14.49 12.56
N PHE A 576 -44.26 -14.30 13.63
CA PHE A 576 -44.16 -13.03 14.34
C PHE A 576 -43.59 -11.92 13.44
N VAL A 577 -42.45 -12.16 12.79
CA VAL A 577 -41.77 -11.19 11.90
C VAL A 577 -42.69 -10.75 10.75
N ASN A 578 -43.47 -11.67 10.19
CA ASN A 578 -44.34 -11.36 9.06
C ASN A 578 -45.67 -10.70 9.47
N ASN A 579 -46.23 -11.04 10.64
CA ASN A 579 -47.58 -10.64 11.01
C ASN A 579 -47.64 -9.57 12.10
N ASP A 580 -46.77 -9.64 13.10
CA ASP A 580 -46.89 -8.86 14.34
C ASP A 580 -45.82 -7.79 14.49
N LEU A 581 -44.58 -8.07 14.07
CA LEU A 581 -43.53 -7.06 14.00
C LEU A 581 -43.98 -5.80 13.21
N PRO A 582 -44.63 -5.89 12.04
CA PRO A 582 -45.08 -4.70 11.32
C PRO A 582 -46.06 -3.84 12.13
N LYS A 583 -46.98 -4.47 12.87
CA LYS A 583 -47.94 -3.78 13.74
C LYS A 583 -47.24 -3.12 14.91
N LEU A 584 -46.23 -3.77 15.49
CA LEU A 584 -45.44 -3.22 16.59
C LEU A 584 -44.62 -2.00 16.13
N LEU A 585 -44.01 -2.07 14.95
CA LEU A 585 -43.30 -0.93 14.35
C LEU A 585 -44.24 0.25 14.07
N GLU A 586 -45.47 -0.03 13.62
CA GLU A 586 -46.49 0.99 13.41
C GLU A 586 -46.98 1.61 14.73
N ASN A 587 -47.24 0.78 15.75
CA ASN A 587 -47.64 1.24 17.09
C ASN A 587 -46.56 2.11 17.77
N ALA A 588 -45.28 1.74 17.63
CA ALA A 588 -44.14 2.53 18.08
C ALA A 588 -43.94 3.82 17.24
N LYS A 589 -44.68 3.93 16.12
CA LYS A 589 -44.58 4.99 15.11
C LYS A 589 -43.19 5.07 14.49
N LEU A 590 -42.46 3.96 14.40
CA LEU A 590 -41.11 3.92 13.87
C LEU A 590 -41.06 4.27 12.37
N THR A 591 -42.07 3.87 11.61
CA THR A 591 -42.21 4.27 10.20
C THR A 591 -42.27 5.80 10.05
N THR A 592 -43.04 6.48 10.91
CA THR A 592 -43.23 7.95 10.83
C THR A 592 -42.11 8.73 11.53
N LYS A 593 -41.54 8.20 12.61
CA LYS A 593 -40.49 8.87 13.40
C LYS A 593 -39.08 8.65 12.85
N VAL A 594 -38.84 7.55 12.14
CA VAL A 594 -37.50 7.13 11.68
C VAL A 594 -37.46 6.99 10.16
N LEU A 595 -38.22 6.06 9.58
CA LEU A 595 -38.12 5.74 8.15
C LEU A 595 -38.49 6.93 7.24
N GLN A 596 -39.61 7.59 7.49
CA GLN A 596 -40.05 8.73 6.69
C GLN A 596 -39.10 9.94 6.79
N PRO A 597 -38.63 10.36 7.99
CA PRO A 597 -37.61 11.40 8.11
C PRO A 597 -36.28 11.03 7.45
N TYR A 598 -35.87 9.77 7.52
CA TYR A 598 -34.69 9.28 6.83
C TYR A 598 -34.86 9.41 5.31
N ASN A 599 -35.89 8.78 4.73
CA ASN A 599 -36.14 8.82 3.27
C ASN A 599 -36.36 10.24 2.75
N ARG A 600 -36.97 11.14 3.53
CA ARG A 600 -37.12 12.55 3.16
C ARG A 600 -35.76 13.26 3.04
N LYS A 601 -34.84 13.00 3.98
CA LYS A 601 -33.48 13.57 3.95
C LYS A 601 -32.63 12.91 2.87
N ALA A 602 -32.66 11.58 2.78
CA ALA A 602 -31.92 10.80 1.79
C ALA A 602 -32.32 11.17 0.35
N GLY A 603 -33.63 11.29 0.09
CA GLY A 603 -34.15 11.71 -1.22
C GLY A 603 -33.76 13.12 -1.63
N GLY A 604 -33.51 14.03 -0.68
CA GLY A 604 -32.99 15.37 -0.94
C GLY A 604 -31.50 15.40 -1.29
N ASN A 605 -30.75 14.38 -0.88
CA ASN A 605 -29.29 14.29 -1.04
C ASN A 605 -28.86 13.23 -2.08
N GLY A 606 -29.79 12.61 -2.79
CA GLY A 606 -29.50 11.52 -3.73
C GLY A 606 -28.96 10.24 -3.08
N GLN A 607 -29.22 10.06 -1.79
CA GLN A 607 -28.85 8.84 -1.06
C GLN A 607 -29.89 7.74 -1.26
N HIS A 608 -29.49 6.49 -0.99
CA HIS A 608 -30.36 5.31 -1.08
C HIS A 608 -31.61 5.48 -0.21
N LEU A 609 -32.78 5.24 -0.80
CA LEU A 609 -34.05 5.24 -0.08
C LEU A 609 -34.29 3.84 0.47
N ILE A 610 -34.51 3.74 1.78
CA ILE A 610 -34.78 2.46 2.42
C ILE A 610 -36.22 2.06 2.15
N SER A 611 -36.41 0.87 1.59
CA SER A 611 -37.74 0.31 1.38
C SER A 611 -38.39 -0.10 2.70
N THR A 612 -39.72 -0.26 2.72
CA THR A 612 -40.41 -0.75 3.93
C THR A 612 -39.97 -2.17 4.33
N GLU A 613 -39.61 -3.00 3.36
CA GLU A 613 -39.12 -4.36 3.58
C GLU A 613 -37.72 -4.36 4.17
N GLU A 614 -36.81 -3.56 3.60
CA GLU A 614 -35.46 -3.34 4.12
C GLU A 614 -35.47 -2.75 5.54
N PHE A 615 -36.35 -1.78 5.81
CA PHE A 615 -36.54 -1.23 7.16
C PHE A 615 -37.03 -2.29 8.16
N ARG A 616 -37.91 -3.19 7.73
CA ARG A 616 -38.40 -4.30 8.56
C ARG A 616 -37.28 -5.27 8.88
N PHE A 617 -36.46 -5.61 7.90
CA PHE A 617 -35.29 -6.47 8.10
C PHE A 617 -34.29 -5.86 9.09
N LEU A 618 -34.01 -4.56 8.99
CA LEU A 618 -33.16 -3.85 9.95
C LEU A 618 -33.76 -3.84 11.36
N ALA A 619 -35.08 -3.68 11.47
CA ALA A 619 -35.79 -3.75 12.75
C ALA A 619 -35.74 -5.16 13.36
N GLU A 620 -35.88 -6.21 12.55
CA GLU A 620 -35.72 -7.59 13.00
C GLU A 620 -34.32 -7.86 13.55
N CYS A 621 -33.27 -7.45 12.81
CA CYS A 621 -31.89 -7.62 13.26
C CYS A 621 -31.61 -6.88 14.58
N GLN A 622 -32.09 -5.64 14.69
CA GLN A 622 -31.92 -4.85 15.91
C GLN A 622 -32.69 -5.46 17.08
N LEU A 623 -33.90 -5.99 16.81
CA LEU A 623 -34.73 -6.66 17.81
C LEU A 623 -34.04 -7.91 18.35
N ALA A 624 -33.45 -8.73 17.48
CA ALA A 624 -32.68 -9.91 17.89
C ALA A 624 -31.52 -9.52 18.83
N GLN A 625 -30.76 -8.48 18.48
CA GLN A 625 -29.66 -7.98 19.31
C GLN A 625 -30.17 -7.42 20.65
N SER A 626 -31.26 -6.64 20.65
CA SER A 626 -31.90 -6.16 21.89
C SER A 626 -32.42 -7.30 22.75
N LEU A 627 -32.97 -8.37 22.18
CA LEU A 627 -33.38 -9.56 22.93
C LEU A 627 -32.17 -10.28 23.55
N MET A 628 -31.04 -10.39 22.84
CA MET A 628 -29.81 -10.97 23.41
C MET A 628 -29.33 -10.17 24.62
N VAL A 629 -29.27 -8.84 24.49
CA VAL A 629 -28.85 -7.95 25.56
C VAL A 629 -29.82 -8.05 26.73
N ASN A 630 -31.14 -7.89 26.53
CA ASN A 630 -32.10 -7.96 27.63
C ASN A 630 -32.12 -9.35 28.33
N ALA A 631 -31.72 -10.43 27.64
CA ALA A 631 -31.67 -11.78 28.21
C ALA A 631 -30.43 -12.00 29.11
N ASP A 632 -29.67 -10.94 29.39
CA ASP A 632 -28.41 -10.94 30.12
C ASP A 632 -27.39 -11.92 29.52
N ILE A 633 -27.35 -12.01 28.18
CA ILE A 633 -26.21 -12.63 27.47
C ILE A 633 -24.98 -11.73 27.59
N HIS A 634 -25.19 -10.41 27.49
CA HIS A 634 -24.17 -9.39 27.74
C HIS A 634 -24.50 -8.63 29.04
N LYS A 635 -23.64 -8.76 30.04
CA LYS A 635 -23.86 -8.30 31.41
C LYS A 635 -22.97 -7.13 31.76
N LEU A 636 -23.59 -6.11 32.37
CA LEU A 636 -22.89 -4.97 32.95
C LEU A 636 -22.00 -5.44 34.11
N GLY A 637 -20.74 -5.02 34.11
CA GLY A 637 -19.72 -5.40 35.10
C GLY A 637 -19.04 -6.74 34.87
N LEU A 638 -19.42 -7.48 33.81
CA LEU A 638 -18.77 -8.73 33.40
C LEU A 638 -18.28 -8.67 31.95
N ASP A 639 -19.18 -8.33 31.02
CA ASP A 639 -18.85 -8.29 29.58
C ASP A 639 -18.53 -6.86 29.12
N TYR A 640 -19.07 -5.86 29.81
CA TYR A 640 -18.81 -4.46 29.54
C TYR A 640 -19.07 -3.61 30.78
N THR A 641 -18.51 -2.40 30.81
CA THR A 641 -18.77 -1.36 31.81
C THR A 641 -19.21 -0.06 31.13
N ILE A 642 -19.77 0.86 31.91
CA ILE A 642 -20.13 2.19 31.44
C ILE A 642 -19.06 3.18 31.93
N GLY A 643 -18.34 3.79 31.00
CA GLY A 643 -17.27 4.74 31.30
C GLY A 643 -17.73 6.18 31.37
N ASP A 644 -16.77 7.07 31.64
CA ASP A 644 -16.83 8.53 31.72
C ASP A 644 -18.24 9.11 31.88
N HIS A 645 -18.76 9.09 33.11
CA HIS A 645 -20.03 9.72 33.49
C HIS A 645 -21.26 9.21 32.74
N GLY A 646 -21.29 7.93 32.35
CA GLY A 646 -22.47 7.39 31.66
C GLY A 646 -22.46 7.68 30.16
N LYS A 647 -21.30 7.96 29.56
CA LYS A 647 -21.20 8.45 28.17
C LYS A 647 -20.69 7.43 27.17
N SER A 648 -19.97 6.39 27.61
CA SER A 648 -19.37 5.37 26.73
C SER A 648 -19.59 3.97 27.28
N ILE A 649 -19.70 3.00 26.37
CA ILE A 649 -19.64 1.57 26.69
C ILE A 649 -18.19 1.13 26.47
N HIS A 650 -17.60 0.48 27.48
CA HIS A 650 -16.29 -0.16 27.36
C HIS A 650 -16.45 -1.67 27.51
N ILE A 651 -16.05 -2.42 26.49
CA ILE A 651 -16.03 -3.89 26.57
C ILE A 651 -14.96 -4.30 27.58
N LEU A 652 -15.30 -5.22 28.48
CA LEU A 652 -14.36 -5.77 29.45
C LEU A 652 -13.66 -6.98 28.83
N ASN A 653 -12.36 -7.11 29.08
CA ASN A 653 -11.62 -8.31 28.72
C ASN A 653 -12.03 -9.46 29.67
N THR A 654 -12.47 -10.59 29.11
CA THR A 654 -12.92 -11.76 29.88
C THR A 654 -11.86 -12.39 30.77
N TYR A 655 -10.57 -12.08 30.56
CA TYR A 655 -9.45 -12.63 31.31
C TYR A 655 -8.88 -11.66 32.35
N THR A 656 -8.96 -10.36 32.11
CA THR A 656 -8.33 -9.35 32.97
C THR A 656 -9.33 -8.46 33.70
N ASP A 657 -10.61 -8.52 33.35
CA ASP A 657 -11.67 -7.60 33.80
C ASP A 657 -11.37 -6.12 33.52
N GLU A 658 -10.34 -5.83 32.71
CA GLU A 658 -9.95 -4.48 32.34
C GLU A 658 -10.79 -3.96 31.17
N ALA A 659 -11.09 -2.67 31.20
CA ALA A 659 -11.78 -1.99 30.11
C ALA A 659 -10.88 -1.94 28.87
N ASN A 660 -11.32 -2.58 27.80
CA ASN A 660 -10.67 -2.52 26.50
C ASN A 660 -11.05 -1.22 25.78
N ILE A 661 -10.38 -0.13 26.16
CA ILE A 661 -10.61 1.21 25.62
C ILE A 661 -10.34 1.21 24.11
N GLY A 662 -11.33 1.63 23.32
CA GLY A 662 -11.26 1.66 21.85
C GLY A 662 -11.97 0.48 21.18
N SER A 663 -12.26 -0.59 21.91
CA SER A 663 -13.05 -1.71 21.39
C SER A 663 -14.56 -1.42 21.42
N LYS A 664 -15.26 -1.78 20.35
CA LYS A 664 -16.72 -1.63 20.20
C LYS A 664 -17.33 -2.93 19.70
N TYR A 665 -18.61 -3.16 19.98
CA TYR A 665 -19.33 -4.27 19.37
C TYR A 665 -19.47 -4.00 17.87
N MET A 666 -19.18 -5.00 17.02
CA MET A 666 -19.28 -4.81 15.58
C MET A 666 -20.70 -4.39 15.18
N ALA A 667 -20.81 -3.38 14.32
CA ALA A 667 -22.04 -3.12 13.60
C ALA A 667 -22.10 -4.10 12.42
N GLU A 668 -23.12 -4.95 12.37
CA GLU A 668 -23.27 -5.93 11.28
C GLU A 668 -23.75 -5.29 9.96
N PHE A 669 -24.29 -4.07 10.03
CA PHE A 669 -24.84 -3.35 8.89
C PHE A 669 -24.36 -1.90 8.84
N SER A 670 -24.17 -1.38 7.63
CA SER A 670 -23.63 -0.06 7.30
C SER A 670 -24.67 1.07 7.31
N TYR A 671 -25.89 0.84 7.82
CA TYR A 671 -26.92 1.90 7.89
C TYR A 671 -26.71 2.82 9.09
N GLU A 672 -26.68 4.13 8.85
CA GLU A 672 -26.39 5.16 9.86
C GLU A 672 -27.25 5.11 11.14
N PHE A 673 -28.47 4.56 11.09
CA PHE A 673 -29.36 4.45 12.26
C PHE A 673 -29.48 3.04 12.84
N PHE A 674 -28.86 2.03 12.22
CA PHE A 674 -28.77 0.71 12.82
C PHE A 674 -27.78 0.76 13.99
N GLY A 675 -28.22 0.31 15.16
CA GLY A 675 -27.44 0.35 16.39
C GLY A 675 -26.40 -0.75 16.47
N GLY A 676 -26.69 -1.90 15.86
CA GLY A 676 -25.97 -3.11 16.17
C GLY A 676 -26.17 -3.52 17.63
N LEU A 677 -25.30 -4.43 18.07
CA LEU A 677 -25.22 -4.84 19.46
C LEU A 677 -24.84 -3.66 20.38
N ASP A 678 -23.98 -2.75 19.91
CA ASP A 678 -23.60 -1.53 20.65
C ASP A 678 -24.82 -0.64 20.94
N GLY A 679 -25.67 -0.40 19.92
CA GLY A 679 -26.90 0.35 20.07
C GLY A 679 -27.95 -0.35 20.95
N ALA A 680 -28.00 -1.68 20.94
CA ALA A 680 -28.84 -2.46 21.84
C ALA A 680 -28.39 -2.31 23.30
N VAL A 681 -27.08 -2.43 23.57
CA VAL A 681 -26.49 -2.22 24.90
C VAL A 681 -26.75 -0.79 25.38
N ALA A 682 -26.49 0.21 24.52
CA ALA A 682 -26.75 1.62 24.85
C ALA A 682 -28.22 1.89 25.15
N ALA A 683 -29.15 1.29 24.40
CA ALA A 683 -30.58 1.44 24.62
C ALA A 683 -31.02 0.83 25.96
N ARG A 684 -30.61 -0.41 26.27
CA ARG A 684 -30.92 -1.08 27.55
C ARG A 684 -30.44 -0.24 28.73
N GLU A 685 -29.18 0.20 28.70
CA GLU A 685 -28.61 0.95 29.81
C GLU A 685 -29.22 2.35 29.96
N MET A 686 -29.60 3.00 28.87
CA MET A 686 -30.42 4.22 28.97
C MET A 686 -31.77 3.96 29.65
N HIS A 687 -32.46 2.87 29.34
CA HIS A 687 -33.70 2.53 30.02
C HIS A 687 -33.49 2.24 31.52
N ARG A 688 -32.41 1.54 31.88
CA ARG A 688 -32.04 1.28 33.29
C ARG A 688 -31.75 2.57 34.06
N LEU A 689 -30.98 3.49 33.47
CA LEU A 689 -30.65 4.79 34.07
C LEU A 689 -31.88 5.70 34.25
N VAL A 690 -32.91 5.56 33.42
CA VAL A 690 -34.16 6.33 33.54
C VAL A 690 -35.10 5.77 34.63
N LEU A 691 -34.91 4.50 35.04
CA LEU A 691 -35.86 3.75 35.88
C LEU A 691 -35.40 3.47 37.32
N ASP A 692 -34.19 3.84 37.75
CA ASP A 692 -33.74 3.59 39.13
C ASP A 692 -34.59 4.37 40.17
N PRO A 693 -35.41 3.71 41.00
CA PRO A 693 -36.25 4.37 42.01
C PRO A 693 -35.51 4.66 43.32
N THR A 694 -34.28 4.14 43.50
CA THR A 694 -33.62 4.08 44.82
C THR A 694 -32.63 5.21 45.10
N THR A 695 -32.13 5.91 44.08
CA THR A 695 -30.98 6.80 44.25
C THR A 695 -31.29 8.22 44.75
N LYS A 696 -32.54 8.72 44.73
CA LYS A 696 -32.94 10.06 45.25
C LYS A 696 -32.01 11.26 44.88
N GLN A 697 -31.09 11.09 43.95
CA GLN A 697 -30.24 12.14 43.40
C GLN A 697 -30.93 12.69 42.17
N GLU A 698 -30.83 14.01 41.98
CA GLU A 698 -31.40 14.70 40.82
C GLU A 698 -30.97 13.99 39.55
N LYS A 699 -31.98 13.61 38.75
CA LYS A 699 -31.79 13.03 37.42
C LYS A 699 -30.81 13.91 36.65
N PRO A 700 -29.67 13.41 36.15
CA PRO A 700 -28.98 14.11 35.09
C PRO A 700 -30.02 14.32 33.98
N SER A 701 -30.14 15.57 33.53
CA SER A 701 -31.20 15.95 32.62
C SER A 701 -31.18 15.04 31.40
N LEU A 702 -32.33 14.74 30.79
CA LEU A 702 -32.39 14.00 29.50
C LEU A 702 -31.49 14.63 28.41
N THR A 703 -31.09 15.88 28.61
CA THR A 703 -30.09 16.64 27.85
C THR A 703 -28.64 16.19 28.05
N ASP A 704 -28.24 15.70 29.23
CA ASP A 704 -26.87 15.23 29.54
C ASP A 704 -26.64 13.78 29.09
N ASN A 705 -27.69 12.95 29.05
CA ASN A 705 -27.67 11.57 28.57
C ASN A 705 -27.77 11.44 27.02
N LYS A 706 -27.41 12.47 26.28
CA LYS A 706 -27.32 12.41 24.81
C LYS A 706 -26.09 11.62 24.32
N ASN A 707 -25.13 11.32 25.20
CA ASN A 707 -23.77 10.96 24.81
C ASN A 707 -23.51 9.46 24.50
N LEU A 708 -24.29 8.51 25.04
CA LEU A 708 -24.08 7.07 24.74
C LEU A 708 -24.26 6.72 23.27
N PHE A 709 -25.10 7.47 22.54
CA PHE A 709 -25.24 7.31 21.09
C PHE A 709 -24.31 8.26 20.28
N LEU A 710 -23.67 9.24 20.92
CA LEU A 710 -22.77 10.22 20.25
C LEU A 710 -21.38 9.64 19.99
N HIS A 711 -20.82 8.77 20.85
CA HIS A 711 -19.55 8.08 20.53
C HIS A 711 -19.70 6.98 19.47
N SER A 712 -20.94 6.65 19.06
CA SER A 712 -21.17 5.87 17.84
C SER A 712 -21.01 6.71 16.57
N ALA A 713 -21.00 8.05 16.67
CA ALA A 713 -20.74 8.95 15.55
C ALA A 713 -19.24 9.06 15.24
N GLU A 714 -18.36 9.06 16.24
CA GLU A 714 -16.91 8.94 16.02
C GLU A 714 -16.53 7.55 15.47
N ALA A 715 -17.30 6.49 15.76
CA ALA A 715 -17.08 5.18 15.13
C ALA A 715 -17.57 5.07 13.68
N ALA A 716 -18.51 5.93 13.26
CA ALA A 716 -18.89 6.01 11.86
C ALA A 716 -17.75 6.53 10.96
N GLU A 717 -16.63 7.03 11.54
CA GLU A 717 -15.41 7.39 10.80
C GLU A 717 -14.66 6.19 10.20
N SER A 718 -15.06 4.94 10.46
CA SER A 718 -14.28 3.77 10.00
C SER A 718 -15.06 2.67 9.27
N MET A 719 -16.33 2.88 8.91
CA MET A 719 -17.10 1.85 8.18
C MET A 719 -17.46 2.28 6.76
N LEU A 720 -16.50 2.10 5.86
CA LEU A 720 -16.77 1.91 4.44
C LEU A 720 -16.36 0.46 4.08
N VAL A 721 -17.26 -0.21 3.35
CA VAL A 721 -17.10 -1.51 2.67
C VAL A 721 -17.52 -2.77 3.46
N ARG A 722 -18.75 -3.21 3.19
CA ARG A 722 -19.00 -4.57 2.69
C ARG A 722 -19.74 -4.45 1.36
#